data_AF-A0A3N1VIR3-F1
#
_entry.id   AF-A0A3N1VIR3-F1
#
_cell.length_a   1.000
_cell.length_b   1.000
_cell.length_c   1.000
_cell.angle_alpha   90.00
_cell.angle_beta   90.00
_cell.angle_gamma   90.00
#
_symmetry.space_group_name_H-M   'P 1'
#
loop_
_entity.id
_entity.type
_entity.pdbx_description
1 polymer ?
#
loop_
_entity_poly.entity_id
_entity_poly.type
_entity_poly.pdbx_seq_one_letter_code
_entity_poly.pdbx_strand_id
1 'polypeptide(L)'
;MNQGQGIVHEMNTALDWGHGGKDARRVCFLPLILAMTVGWVIFRSFPAGADVCEPSRSVHYEGSWQRDHFSVLDSSVVLDPQSGHLTLRVGTGDDPFSGLVTAMDQEVRVTLVDVGIEASGHHLGYFLKSVAEKKGYVRGDGTLDRKTFVRAIDFTNPASYDNETFTYIWTCLDDEDQNGILNKPHGEGCLRSFPDAALSAVDFATSEEALAVVDDGTGLAFVPDGDGHLTPRDMTKSLGIIGEGQEIVFFLVPKGRFEDAYVSKASWNRDVYEGLEPCTTDFADDTGRRKFQLAQPAMEDGSCTPVSGWLSERALQRLREVLGLVFDPDQEVSLSLQTGKKFSHVVTASTPDVPGVRLMGWEDDVGGGDTDHNDLVFAVTIKAAGRVVSQDLSSARLWETHSFITSVDFEVTDRRAPCEGLKSGFVLDSGELSHADVRYAISVDNGTSWIPINRWDDIIDNADGSKTRRAHLDVLGLGRSGQALKWKAILETVNTRCDPPQIVDVRVDYTASNQGEFSRSDPVVLGNVLYSSGLEMTPDPQGRLDSFRGHLHAYLIYDPAHPSTPLFQPLWDAGQALAERSLKTEARRVLMALFDAVSVQEKITVPDGTSRHFSGVVNAANVLSGSLVFRAVSSAGLPLMLRDTGNGILAGDGIGTFNRSSGEYTLEFTHAPCEGCAVIAEYARAASSPVLRPFSAETTTALLLGLDDSKVHGVGFTWDLNGDGHYDQEDRQAVIRRILGFDNATQKRAWPLDGIDHSTPAVVGPPCLPPWYFGTQTVDEERDAYDAWRQSKAVAQRKTVAYVGSQGGMVHAFHAGRYRHGDDPSTIVKENRGYFEAHDYGDGAELWAFIPPSALSRLSSLLKPQPWILPPSVNASPCVQDVAVRTQTGVTFKTVLVSAQGVGGESVFALDVTDPDNPAFLWEYTDPILFRSRGAPAMARVGRLNDAGSPLWAVFVNSGQTGPLEPPSLFLLDAARGKPIRKVSLDFGESTRGSLLSGSPALVDTDGNGYVDRAYVADNNGHVIRVDFPDHGQMPWDAARIHVSLFVKVSASVYAAPVVYLAHRYKADGSIAEAHVKVMFGTGDDPARADSPNTPTGYRFYVFDDVCRMDWTEDTLRTPEGLPCSSQGMKAESDAEWVWALPSGHRIWAEAVAAAGRVYFGTAVSDTDDPCSPLQDKANKGGKVYAVDLSALNTLVDPVLVAETEGNVTGLFVEDEHLYARVISRDGGARVQIVGDGVFNNETALGTRFVTKKVKGSWHRFLEK
;
A
#
# COMPACT_ATOMS: atom_id res chain seq x y z
N MET A 1 33.78 -54.40 9.36
CA MET A 1 33.09 -55.46 10.12
C MET A 1 31.60 -55.14 10.11
N ASN A 2 30.77 -56.17 9.94
CA ASN A 2 29.33 -56.32 10.27
C ASN A 2 28.36 -55.11 10.29
N GLN A 3 27.09 -55.24 9.86
CA GLN A 3 26.45 -56.12 8.85
C GLN A 3 24.97 -55.69 8.70
N GLY A 4 24.51 -55.56 7.46
CA GLY A 4 23.18 -56.04 7.04
C GLY A 4 21.93 -55.13 7.22
N GLN A 5 20.81 -55.41 6.54
CA GLN A 5 20.63 -56.19 5.30
C GLN A 5 19.23 -55.99 4.68
N GLY A 6 19.14 -55.83 3.35
CA GLY A 6 17.94 -56.14 2.54
C GLY A 6 16.85 -55.06 2.40
N ILE A 7 15.92 -55.13 1.42
CA ILE A 7 15.74 -56.11 0.32
C ILE A 7 14.89 -55.50 -0.84
N VAL A 8 15.45 -55.52 -2.07
CA VAL A 8 14.90 -55.97 -3.39
C VAL A 8 13.56 -55.44 -3.98
N HIS A 9 13.63 -54.71 -5.11
CA HIS A 9 13.23 -55.06 -6.51
C HIS A 9 13.44 -53.80 -7.41
N GLU A 10 14.17 -53.85 -8.54
CA GLU A 10 13.72 -54.19 -9.92
C GLU A 10 12.59 -53.27 -10.48
N MET A 11 12.61 -52.79 -11.73
CA MET A 11 13.23 -53.34 -12.96
C MET A 11 13.33 -52.28 -14.10
N ASN A 12 14.26 -52.50 -15.06
CA ASN A 12 14.21 -52.06 -16.50
C ASN A 12 14.31 -50.55 -16.86
N THR A 13 14.95 -50.11 -17.97
CA THR A 13 15.80 -50.80 -18.98
C THR A 13 16.71 -49.81 -19.75
N ALA A 14 17.97 -50.22 -19.95
CA ALA A 14 18.85 -50.06 -21.14
C ALA A 14 18.72 -48.86 -22.12
N LEU A 15 19.86 -48.19 -22.35
CA LEU A 15 20.59 -48.26 -23.63
C LEU A 15 22.08 -47.93 -23.44
N ASP A 16 22.93 -48.34 -24.39
CA ASP A 16 24.35 -48.67 -24.19
C ASP A 16 25.20 -48.26 -25.42
N TRP A 17 26.54 -48.40 -25.34
CA TRP A 17 27.60 -48.29 -26.37
C TRP A 17 28.27 -46.93 -26.66
N GLY A 18 29.62 -46.92 -26.63
CA GLY A 18 30.44 -45.85 -27.24
C GLY A 18 31.89 -45.72 -26.75
N HIS A 19 32.76 -46.71 -26.93
CA HIS A 19 34.16 -46.68 -26.43
C HIS A 19 35.21 -46.37 -27.53
N GLY A 20 36.22 -45.55 -27.21
CA GLY A 20 37.52 -45.44 -27.92
C GLY A 20 37.82 -44.07 -28.54
N GLY A 21 39.03 -43.51 -28.46
CA GLY A 21 40.25 -43.92 -27.74
C GLY A 21 41.53 -43.26 -28.29
N LYS A 22 42.64 -43.28 -27.51
CA LYS A 22 44.02 -42.86 -27.88
C LYS A 22 44.23 -41.34 -28.09
N ASP A 23 45.39 -40.72 -27.84
CA ASP A 23 46.67 -41.07 -27.19
C ASP A 23 47.37 -39.73 -26.81
N ALA A 24 48.42 -39.58 -25.99
CA ALA A 24 49.30 -40.50 -25.23
C ALA A 24 49.87 -39.77 -23.98
N ARG A 25 50.69 -40.45 -23.15
CA ARG A 25 51.49 -39.84 -22.06
C ARG A 25 52.96 -39.61 -22.47
N ARG A 26 53.56 -38.47 -22.09
CA ARG A 26 54.94 -38.36 -21.54
C ARG A 26 55.19 -36.97 -20.92
N VAL A 27 56.18 -36.89 -20.02
CA VAL A 27 56.32 -35.87 -18.95
C VAL A 27 57.74 -35.25 -18.93
N CYS A 28 57.89 -34.07 -18.30
CA CYS A 28 59.08 -33.21 -18.09
C CYS A 28 59.52 -32.37 -19.31
N PHE A 29 59.60 -31.03 -19.23
CA PHE A 29 60.43 -30.23 -18.30
C PHE A 29 59.83 -28.86 -17.91
N LEU A 30 60.49 -28.14 -16.98
CA LEU A 30 60.16 -26.81 -16.41
C LEU A 30 59.76 -25.71 -17.42
N PRO A 31 59.06 -24.67 -16.92
CA PRO A 31 59.60 -23.32 -17.05
C PRO A 31 59.75 -22.56 -15.72
N LEU A 32 60.76 -21.69 -15.66
CA LEU A 32 61.02 -20.76 -14.58
C LEU A 32 60.46 -19.37 -14.95
N ILE A 33 59.57 -18.83 -14.11
CA ILE A 33 59.36 -17.41 -13.77
C ILE A 33 59.65 -16.35 -14.87
N LEU A 34 58.60 -15.70 -15.41
CA LEU A 34 58.43 -14.24 -15.27
C LEU A 34 56.99 -13.78 -15.57
N ALA A 35 56.19 -13.62 -14.52
CA ALA A 35 54.94 -12.86 -14.57
C ALA A 35 54.85 -12.03 -13.27
N MET A 36 54.64 -10.72 -13.39
CA MET A 36 54.47 -9.86 -12.22
C MET A 36 53.09 -10.10 -11.61
N THR A 37 53.04 -10.87 -10.52
CA THR A 37 51.83 -11.03 -9.71
C THR A 37 51.55 -9.73 -8.94
N VAL A 38 50.58 -8.96 -9.40
CA VAL A 38 49.75 -8.16 -8.50
C VAL A 38 48.78 -9.15 -7.86
N GLY A 39 49.02 -9.47 -6.59
CA GLY A 39 48.19 -10.41 -5.84
C GLY A 39 46.86 -9.75 -5.47
N TRP A 40 45.81 -10.03 -6.24
CA TRP A 40 44.44 -9.75 -5.82
C TRP A 40 44.09 -10.71 -4.69
N VAL A 41 43.82 -10.15 -3.51
CA VAL A 41 43.35 -10.92 -2.35
C VAL A 41 41.83 -11.08 -2.46
N ILE A 42 41.40 -11.98 -3.37
CA ILE A 42 40.02 -12.45 -3.43
C ILE A 42 39.88 -13.57 -2.40
N PHE A 43 39.46 -13.23 -1.16
CA PHE A 43 39.20 -14.25 -0.15
C PHE A 43 37.77 -14.77 -0.21
N ARG A 44 37.68 -16.09 -0.41
CA ARG A 44 36.53 -16.98 -0.21
C ARG A 44 35.16 -16.37 -0.53
N SER A 45 34.60 -16.82 -1.65
CA SER A 45 33.18 -17.10 -1.71
C SER A 45 32.75 -17.88 -0.45
N PHE A 46 31.69 -17.37 0.20
CA PHE A 46 30.84 -18.20 1.06
C PHE A 46 30.46 -19.47 0.28
N PRO A 47 30.29 -20.63 0.95
CA PRO A 47 30.11 -21.91 0.25
C PRO A 47 29.00 -21.77 -0.79
N ALA A 48 29.33 -22.05 -2.06
CA ALA A 48 28.38 -21.96 -3.16
C ALA A 48 27.18 -22.85 -2.83
N GLY A 49 26.04 -22.21 -2.56
CA GLY A 49 24.78 -22.90 -2.36
C GLY A 49 24.30 -23.52 -3.67
N ALA A 50 23.17 -24.21 -3.61
CA ALA A 50 22.36 -24.38 -4.81
C ALA A 50 21.87 -22.99 -5.28
N ASP A 51 21.59 -22.86 -6.58
CA ASP A 51 21.09 -21.62 -7.19
C ASP A 51 20.00 -20.98 -6.30
N VAL A 52 20.25 -19.76 -5.84
CA VAL A 52 19.34 -19.10 -4.88
C VAL A 52 18.03 -18.73 -5.60
N CYS A 53 18.09 -18.40 -6.88
CA CYS A 53 16.93 -18.01 -7.67
C CYS A 53 16.43 -19.13 -8.61
N GLU A 54 15.13 -19.42 -8.57
CA GLU A 54 14.48 -20.23 -9.60
C GLU A 54 14.37 -19.48 -10.95
N PRO A 55 14.21 -20.20 -12.07
CA PRO A 55 13.76 -19.60 -13.33
C PRO A 55 12.38 -18.93 -13.17
N SER A 56 12.17 -17.79 -13.84
CA SER A 56 10.84 -17.18 -13.96
C SER A 56 9.83 -18.20 -14.54
N ARG A 57 8.65 -18.24 -13.94
CA ARG A 57 7.55 -19.12 -14.35
C ARG A 57 6.41 -18.25 -14.88
N SER A 58 5.88 -18.64 -16.04
CA SER A 58 4.77 -17.95 -16.70
C SER A 58 3.49 -18.79 -16.62
N VAL A 59 2.36 -18.14 -16.38
CA VAL A 59 1.03 -18.73 -16.50
C VAL A 59 0.19 -17.80 -17.35
N HIS A 60 -0.23 -18.29 -18.51
CA HIS A 60 -0.95 -17.53 -19.52
C HIS A 60 -2.26 -18.25 -19.83
N TYR A 61 -3.38 -17.54 -19.81
CA TYR A 61 -4.70 -18.12 -20.05
C TYR A 61 -5.11 -18.10 -21.53
N GLU A 62 -4.39 -17.35 -22.38
CA GLU A 62 -4.58 -17.22 -23.83
C GLU A 62 -6.04 -16.85 -24.24
N GLY A 63 -6.79 -16.21 -23.34
CA GLY A 63 -8.24 -16.00 -23.45
C GLY A 63 -9.09 -17.27 -23.56
N SER A 64 -8.49 -18.45 -23.39
CA SER A 64 -9.11 -19.78 -23.53
C SER A 64 -9.71 -20.27 -22.22
N TRP A 65 -10.56 -19.44 -21.62
CA TRP A 65 -11.07 -19.64 -20.26
C TRP A 65 -11.82 -20.98 -20.10
N GLN A 66 -11.68 -21.61 -18.92
CA GLN A 66 -12.38 -22.84 -18.53
C GLN A 66 -12.83 -22.72 -17.07
N ARG A 67 -13.89 -23.43 -16.64
CA ARG A 67 -14.44 -23.30 -15.28
C ARG A 67 -13.45 -23.70 -14.17
N ASP A 68 -12.56 -24.65 -14.46
CA ASP A 68 -11.49 -25.12 -13.57
C ASP A 68 -10.28 -24.18 -13.51
N HIS A 69 -10.21 -23.14 -14.35
CA HIS A 69 -9.24 -22.04 -14.16
C HIS A 69 -9.56 -21.20 -12.90
N PHE A 70 -10.76 -21.33 -12.33
CA PHE A 70 -11.26 -20.51 -11.23
C PHE A 70 -11.60 -21.33 -9.97
N SER A 71 -11.32 -20.75 -8.81
CA SER A 71 -11.78 -21.27 -7.51
C SER A 71 -13.14 -20.67 -7.12
N VAL A 72 -13.44 -19.46 -7.61
CA VAL A 72 -14.75 -18.83 -7.53
C VAL A 72 -15.03 -18.16 -8.89
N LEU A 73 -16.15 -18.51 -9.50
CA LEU A 73 -16.71 -17.82 -10.66
C LEU A 73 -18.18 -17.56 -10.35
N ASP A 74 -18.53 -16.29 -10.14
CA ASP A 74 -19.90 -15.88 -9.81
C ASP A 74 -20.86 -16.15 -10.97
N SER A 75 -22.13 -16.46 -10.72
CA SER A 75 -23.06 -16.88 -11.78
C SER A 75 -23.39 -15.78 -12.78
N SER A 76 -23.23 -14.52 -12.37
CA SER A 76 -23.33 -13.35 -13.23
C SER A 76 -22.19 -13.22 -14.24
N VAL A 77 -21.05 -13.90 -14.01
CA VAL A 77 -19.92 -13.94 -14.96
C VAL A 77 -19.99 -15.22 -15.78
N VAL A 78 -20.01 -15.08 -17.10
CA VAL A 78 -19.98 -16.22 -18.02
C VAL A 78 -18.79 -16.18 -18.94
N LEU A 79 -18.39 -17.37 -19.39
CA LEU A 79 -17.52 -17.52 -20.54
C LEU A 79 -18.40 -17.33 -21.77
N ASP A 80 -18.19 -16.25 -22.53
CA ASP A 80 -18.90 -16.03 -23.79
C ASP A 80 -18.43 -17.09 -24.82
N PRO A 81 -19.32 -17.97 -25.32
CA PRO A 81 -18.94 -19.02 -26.25
C PRO A 81 -18.55 -18.50 -27.65
N GLN A 82 -18.75 -17.21 -27.96
CA GLN A 82 -18.38 -16.62 -29.25
C GLN A 82 -17.01 -15.94 -29.21
N SER A 83 -16.74 -15.10 -28.21
CA SER A 83 -15.44 -14.44 -28.03
C SER A 83 -14.42 -15.27 -27.24
N GLY A 84 -14.89 -16.20 -26.41
CA GLY A 84 -14.07 -16.91 -25.41
C GLY A 84 -13.94 -16.15 -24.09
N HIS A 85 -14.20 -14.83 -24.06
CA HIS A 85 -13.89 -13.94 -22.94
C HIS A 85 -14.73 -14.21 -21.68
N LEU A 86 -14.19 -13.89 -20.50
CA LEU A 86 -15.02 -13.74 -19.29
C LEU A 86 -15.82 -12.44 -19.40
N THR A 87 -17.14 -12.53 -19.38
CA THR A 87 -18.05 -11.41 -19.57
C THR A 87 -19.09 -11.40 -18.46
N LEU A 88 -19.30 -10.24 -17.83
CA LEU A 88 -20.42 -10.03 -16.92
C LEU A 88 -21.74 -10.00 -17.72
N ARG A 89 -22.81 -10.62 -17.26
CA ARG A 89 -24.11 -10.53 -17.95
C ARG A 89 -24.92 -9.29 -17.49
N VAL A 90 -25.67 -8.67 -18.40
CA VAL A 90 -26.52 -7.47 -18.15
C VAL A 90 -27.90 -7.59 -18.85
N GLY A 91 -29.02 -7.30 -18.16
CA GLY A 91 -30.33 -7.07 -18.82
C GLY A 91 -31.62 -7.55 -18.10
N THR A 92 -32.77 -6.98 -18.50
CA THR A 92 -34.14 -7.52 -18.31
C THR A 92 -34.95 -7.31 -19.60
N GLY A 93 -36.02 -8.06 -19.84
CA GLY A 93 -36.83 -7.95 -21.08
C GLY A 93 -37.86 -6.81 -21.08
N ASP A 94 -38.04 -6.13 -22.22
CA ASP A 94 -38.73 -4.83 -22.37
C ASP A 94 -40.26 -4.76 -22.15
N ASP A 95 -40.94 -5.78 -21.62
CA ASP A 95 -42.40 -5.72 -21.42
C ASP A 95 -42.78 -5.22 -20.00
N PRO A 96 -43.49 -4.07 -19.87
CA PRO A 96 -43.98 -3.60 -18.58
C PRO A 96 -45.22 -4.35 -18.07
N PHE A 97 -46.01 -5.00 -18.93
CA PHE A 97 -47.28 -5.66 -18.55
C PHE A 97 -47.31 -7.18 -18.78
N SER A 98 -46.29 -7.78 -19.40
CA SER A 98 -46.18 -9.24 -19.57
C SER A 98 -44.94 -9.87 -18.92
N GLY A 99 -44.97 -9.87 -17.58
CA GLY A 99 -44.15 -10.76 -16.75
C GLY A 99 -42.77 -10.22 -16.38
N LEU A 100 -42.38 -10.40 -15.12
CA LEU A 100 -41.00 -10.17 -14.70
C LEU A 100 -40.16 -11.39 -15.11
N VAL A 101 -39.70 -11.38 -16.37
CA VAL A 101 -38.84 -12.44 -16.91
C VAL A 101 -37.38 -12.05 -16.74
N THR A 102 -36.61 -12.91 -16.08
CA THR A 102 -35.16 -12.80 -15.99
C THR A 102 -34.53 -13.03 -17.37
N ALA A 103 -33.73 -12.08 -17.87
CA ALA A 103 -33.04 -12.23 -19.15
C ALA A 103 -31.83 -13.18 -19.07
N MET A 104 -31.43 -13.56 -17.86
CA MET A 104 -30.24 -14.33 -17.52
C MET A 104 -30.29 -14.77 -16.05
N ASP A 105 -29.42 -15.69 -15.64
CA ASP A 105 -29.15 -15.99 -14.22
C ASP A 105 -28.68 -14.73 -13.48
N GLN A 106 -29.46 -14.23 -12.52
CA GLN A 106 -29.18 -12.97 -11.82
C GLN A 106 -29.77 -12.93 -10.41
N GLU A 107 -29.09 -12.21 -9.50
CA GLU A 107 -29.64 -11.92 -8.16
C GLU A 107 -30.83 -10.96 -8.30
N VAL A 108 -31.99 -11.37 -7.76
CA VAL A 108 -33.19 -10.54 -7.70
C VAL A 108 -33.42 -10.14 -6.24
N ARG A 109 -33.51 -8.83 -5.99
CA ARG A 109 -33.82 -8.25 -4.68
C ARG A 109 -35.17 -7.56 -4.73
N VAL A 110 -35.90 -7.59 -3.63
CA VAL A 110 -37.15 -6.84 -3.47
C VAL A 110 -37.00 -5.95 -2.25
N THR A 111 -37.32 -4.66 -2.41
CA THR A 111 -37.24 -3.64 -1.35
C THR A 111 -38.63 -3.09 -1.12
N LEU A 112 -39.08 -3.08 0.13
CA LEU A 112 -40.34 -2.42 0.49
C LEU A 112 -40.22 -0.92 0.22
N VAL A 113 -41.26 -0.33 -0.38
CA VAL A 113 -41.32 1.11 -0.65
C VAL A 113 -42.34 1.77 0.23
N ASP A 114 -43.59 1.29 0.24
CA ASP A 114 -44.67 1.89 1.01
C ASP A 114 -45.72 0.84 1.38
N VAL A 115 -46.42 1.10 2.50
CA VAL A 115 -47.56 0.33 2.96
C VAL A 115 -48.66 1.35 3.27
N GLY A 116 -49.79 1.24 2.57
CA GLY A 116 -50.95 2.10 2.74
C GLY A 116 -51.58 1.94 4.13
N ILE A 117 -52.33 2.95 4.57
CA ILE A 117 -52.92 3.01 5.93
C ILE A 117 -53.86 1.81 6.19
N GLU A 118 -54.48 1.26 5.15
CA GLU A 118 -55.42 0.13 5.25
C GLU A 118 -54.77 -1.25 5.02
N ALA A 119 -53.45 -1.31 4.81
CA ALA A 119 -52.75 -2.52 4.39
C ALA A 119 -52.17 -3.41 5.53
N SER A 120 -52.37 -3.04 6.81
CA SER A 120 -51.91 -3.85 7.95
C SER A 120 -52.37 -5.31 7.86
N GLY A 121 -51.42 -6.23 8.05
CA GLY A 121 -51.67 -7.67 8.03
C GLY A 121 -51.69 -8.30 6.64
N HIS A 122 -51.14 -7.65 5.62
CA HIS A 122 -50.91 -8.24 4.30
C HIS A 122 -49.77 -9.26 4.31
N HIS A 123 -49.76 -10.19 3.35
CA HIS A 123 -48.62 -11.08 3.09
C HIS A 123 -48.24 -11.02 1.61
N LEU A 124 -46.97 -10.78 1.30
CA LEU A 124 -46.45 -10.76 -0.06
C LEU A 124 -45.58 -12.00 -0.30
N GLY A 125 -45.78 -12.69 -1.41
CA GLY A 125 -44.97 -13.82 -1.83
C GLY A 125 -44.71 -13.84 -3.33
N TYR A 126 -43.94 -14.83 -3.78
CA TYR A 126 -43.67 -15.09 -5.18
C TYR A 126 -43.60 -16.60 -5.49
N PHE A 127 -43.71 -16.92 -6.77
CA PHE A 127 -43.37 -18.22 -7.32
C PHE A 127 -42.80 -18.07 -8.74
N LEU A 128 -42.03 -19.06 -9.18
CA LEU A 128 -41.61 -19.14 -10.58
C LEU A 128 -42.67 -19.87 -11.39
N LYS A 129 -43.12 -19.27 -12.49
CA LYS A 129 -44.18 -19.84 -13.35
C LYS A 129 -43.85 -21.26 -13.82
N SER A 130 -42.60 -21.53 -14.17
CA SER A 130 -42.15 -22.86 -14.64
C SER A 130 -42.29 -23.95 -13.57
N VAL A 131 -42.06 -23.60 -12.30
CA VAL A 131 -42.20 -24.51 -11.15
C VAL A 131 -43.68 -24.78 -10.90
N ALA A 132 -44.51 -23.74 -10.93
CA ALA A 132 -45.96 -23.86 -10.80
C ALA A 132 -46.62 -24.66 -11.96
N GLU A 133 -46.12 -24.53 -13.19
CA GLU A 133 -46.50 -25.38 -14.34
C GLU A 133 -46.11 -26.84 -14.10
N LYS A 134 -44.86 -27.09 -13.68
CA LYS A 134 -44.34 -28.45 -13.41
C LYS A 134 -45.09 -29.16 -12.28
N LYS A 135 -45.53 -28.42 -11.26
CA LYS A 135 -46.33 -28.92 -10.13
C LYS A 135 -47.83 -28.98 -10.43
N GLY A 136 -48.29 -28.46 -11.57
CA GLY A 136 -49.69 -28.53 -12.02
C GLY A 136 -50.61 -27.44 -11.48
N TYR A 137 -50.07 -26.40 -10.82
CA TYR A 137 -50.82 -25.21 -10.41
C TYR A 137 -51.19 -24.32 -11.58
N VAL A 138 -50.32 -24.24 -12.60
CA VAL A 138 -50.62 -23.62 -13.89
C VAL A 138 -50.92 -24.72 -14.89
N ARG A 139 -52.08 -24.63 -15.56
CA ARG A 139 -52.57 -25.62 -16.53
C ARG A 139 -51.83 -25.48 -17.86
N GLY A 140 -51.91 -26.52 -18.70
CA GLY A 140 -51.26 -26.54 -20.02
C GLY A 140 -51.79 -25.52 -21.04
N ASP A 141 -52.82 -24.73 -20.71
CA ASP A 141 -53.29 -23.56 -21.46
C ASP A 141 -52.73 -22.23 -20.93
N GLY A 142 -51.85 -22.27 -19.93
CA GLY A 142 -51.26 -21.10 -19.27
C GLY A 142 -52.16 -20.43 -18.23
N THR A 143 -53.27 -21.06 -17.80
CA THR A 143 -54.17 -20.52 -16.76
C THR A 143 -53.86 -21.08 -15.38
N LEU A 144 -53.93 -20.23 -14.34
CA LEU A 144 -53.77 -20.65 -12.95
C LEU A 144 -55.01 -21.42 -12.44
N ASP A 145 -54.82 -22.62 -11.89
CA ASP A 145 -55.87 -23.37 -11.22
C ASP A 145 -56.15 -22.81 -9.82
N ARG A 146 -56.92 -21.72 -9.79
CA ARG A 146 -57.19 -20.90 -8.59
C ARG A 146 -57.48 -21.69 -7.31
N LYS A 147 -58.30 -22.74 -7.37
CA LYS A 147 -58.67 -23.55 -6.19
C LYS A 147 -57.50 -24.33 -5.60
N THR A 148 -56.57 -24.73 -6.45
CA THR A 148 -55.39 -25.52 -6.07
C THR A 148 -54.27 -24.57 -5.63
N PHE A 149 -54.14 -23.40 -6.26
CA PHE A 149 -53.29 -22.29 -5.81
C PHE A 149 -53.63 -21.81 -4.40
N VAL A 150 -54.89 -21.41 -4.12
CA VAL A 150 -55.31 -20.89 -2.81
C VAL A 150 -54.97 -21.87 -1.67
N ARG A 151 -55.19 -23.17 -1.88
CA ARG A 151 -54.86 -24.22 -0.90
C ARG A 151 -53.36 -24.44 -0.70
N ALA A 152 -52.55 -24.09 -1.69
CA ALA A 152 -51.11 -24.31 -1.71
C ALA A 152 -50.31 -23.10 -1.20
N ILE A 153 -50.92 -21.92 -1.11
CA ILE A 153 -50.38 -20.76 -0.37
C ILE A 153 -50.88 -20.71 1.08
N ASP A 154 -51.96 -21.42 1.43
CA ASP A 154 -52.51 -21.46 2.80
C ASP A 154 -51.60 -22.26 3.76
N PHE A 155 -50.62 -21.56 4.32
CA PHE A 155 -49.69 -22.05 5.33
C PHE A 155 -50.34 -22.37 6.68
N THR A 156 -51.57 -21.90 6.94
CA THR A 156 -52.33 -22.27 8.15
C THR A 156 -52.79 -23.72 8.12
N ASN A 157 -52.75 -24.35 6.94
CA ASN A 157 -52.91 -25.78 6.74
C ASN A 157 -51.61 -26.42 6.17
N PRO A 158 -50.65 -26.80 7.04
CA PRO A 158 -49.39 -27.41 6.62
C PRO A 158 -49.52 -28.72 5.81
N ALA A 159 -50.71 -29.33 5.77
CA ALA A 159 -50.98 -30.51 4.96
C ALA A 159 -51.31 -30.19 3.48
N SER A 160 -51.54 -28.91 3.13
CA SER A 160 -51.75 -28.47 1.75
C SER A 160 -50.80 -27.38 1.24
N TYR A 161 -50.14 -26.65 2.14
CA TYR A 161 -49.11 -25.65 1.80
C TYR A 161 -47.94 -26.28 1.01
N ASP A 162 -47.56 -25.70 -0.13
CA ASP A 162 -46.42 -26.14 -0.94
C ASP A 162 -45.30 -25.10 -0.91
N ASN A 163 -44.50 -25.16 0.16
CA ASN A 163 -43.34 -24.31 0.38
C ASN A 163 -42.18 -24.56 -0.60
N GLU A 164 -42.23 -25.61 -1.43
CA GLU A 164 -41.27 -25.80 -2.52
C GLU A 164 -41.63 -24.99 -3.78
N THR A 165 -42.88 -24.52 -3.89
CA THR A 165 -43.38 -23.76 -5.05
C THR A 165 -43.68 -22.30 -4.72
N PHE A 166 -44.25 -22.02 -3.55
CA PHE A 166 -44.70 -20.69 -3.14
C PHE A 166 -43.90 -20.20 -1.94
N THR A 167 -43.15 -19.12 -2.12
CA THR A 167 -42.29 -18.53 -1.09
C THR A 167 -42.83 -17.17 -0.67
N TYR A 168 -42.99 -16.95 0.62
CA TYR A 168 -43.32 -15.62 1.15
C TYR A 168 -42.05 -14.76 1.21
N ILE A 169 -42.19 -13.47 0.90
CA ILE A 169 -41.13 -12.46 1.02
C ILE A 169 -41.28 -11.77 2.37
N TRP A 170 -42.49 -11.28 2.67
CA TRP A 170 -42.88 -10.74 3.96
C TRP A 170 -44.26 -11.24 4.35
N THR A 171 -44.48 -11.32 5.66
CA THR A 171 -45.74 -11.78 6.24
C THR A 171 -46.18 -10.83 7.33
N CYS A 172 -47.48 -10.52 7.39
CA CYS A 172 -48.03 -9.53 8.33
C CYS A 172 -47.36 -8.16 8.21
N LEU A 173 -47.27 -7.66 6.97
CA LEU A 173 -46.80 -6.31 6.66
C LEU A 173 -47.61 -5.28 7.45
N ASP A 174 -46.91 -4.39 8.16
CA ASP A 174 -47.49 -3.32 8.97
C ASP A 174 -46.46 -2.20 9.10
N ASP A 175 -46.87 -0.94 8.93
CA ASP A 175 -46.04 0.27 9.04
C ASP A 175 -46.94 1.40 9.59
N GLU A 176 -47.27 1.31 10.89
CA GLU A 176 -48.22 2.22 11.55
C GLU A 176 -47.80 3.70 11.46
N ASP A 177 -46.50 3.98 11.29
CA ASP A 177 -45.92 5.33 11.17
C ASP A 177 -45.78 5.81 9.71
N GLN A 178 -46.05 4.94 8.72
CA GLN A 178 -45.82 5.13 7.30
C GLN A 178 -44.42 5.68 6.98
N ASN A 179 -43.39 5.10 7.58
CA ASN A 179 -42.01 5.55 7.45
C ASN A 179 -41.21 4.71 6.43
N GLY A 180 -41.72 3.54 6.01
CA GLY A 180 -41.13 2.58 5.07
C GLY A 180 -40.32 1.46 5.74
N ILE A 181 -40.31 1.41 7.07
CA ILE A 181 -39.71 0.39 7.93
C ILE A 181 -40.87 -0.38 8.55
N LEU A 182 -40.82 -1.72 8.46
CA LEU A 182 -41.89 -2.53 9.03
C LEU A 182 -41.91 -2.43 10.56
N ASN A 183 -43.11 -2.36 11.13
CA ASN A 183 -43.35 -2.53 12.57
C ASN A 183 -43.57 -4.02 12.89
N LYS A 184 -43.34 -4.42 14.15
CA LYS A 184 -43.49 -5.81 14.61
C LYS A 184 -44.77 -6.46 14.04
N PRO A 185 -44.73 -7.68 13.48
CA PRO A 185 -45.91 -8.31 12.88
C PRO A 185 -47.05 -8.43 13.91
N HIS A 186 -48.10 -7.63 13.73
CA HIS A 186 -49.18 -7.44 14.70
C HIS A 186 -50.57 -7.46 14.03
N GLY A 187 -51.63 -7.52 14.84
CA GLY A 187 -53.03 -7.53 14.38
C GLY A 187 -53.75 -8.90 14.47
N GLU A 188 -55.09 -8.87 14.55
CA GLU A 188 -55.91 -10.08 14.72
C GLU A 188 -55.76 -11.09 13.57
N GLY A 189 -55.53 -10.62 12.33
CA GLY A 189 -55.28 -11.48 11.17
C GLY A 189 -53.96 -12.23 11.30
N CYS A 190 -52.89 -11.53 11.67
CA CYS A 190 -51.56 -12.11 11.83
C CYS A 190 -51.54 -13.21 12.90
N LEU A 191 -52.14 -12.95 14.08
CA LEU A 191 -52.20 -13.91 15.18
C LEU A 191 -53.00 -15.18 14.86
N ARG A 192 -53.95 -15.13 13.92
CA ARG A 192 -54.71 -16.30 13.47
C ARG A 192 -53.94 -17.13 12.45
N SER A 193 -53.12 -16.49 11.62
CA SER A 193 -52.41 -17.16 10.53
C SER A 193 -51.01 -17.62 10.94
N PHE A 194 -50.18 -16.75 11.53
CA PHE A 194 -48.80 -17.02 11.95
C PHE A 194 -48.63 -16.91 13.49
N PRO A 195 -49.33 -17.72 14.31
CA PRO A 195 -49.28 -17.58 15.77
C PRO A 195 -47.87 -17.74 16.35
N ASP A 196 -47.08 -18.72 15.91
CA ASP A 196 -45.75 -18.97 16.49
C ASP A 196 -44.73 -17.88 16.07
N ALA A 197 -44.73 -17.46 14.80
CA ALA A 197 -43.82 -16.42 14.30
C ALA A 197 -44.15 -15.03 14.87
N ALA A 198 -45.44 -14.65 14.94
CA ALA A 198 -45.85 -13.36 15.52
C ALA A 198 -45.54 -13.27 17.03
N LEU A 199 -45.54 -14.40 17.74
CA LEU A 199 -45.15 -14.47 19.15
C LEU A 199 -43.62 -14.49 19.37
N SER A 200 -42.84 -15.01 18.44
CA SER A 200 -41.36 -15.05 18.53
C SER A 200 -40.66 -13.85 17.90
N ALA A 201 -41.32 -13.10 17.02
CA ALA A 201 -40.76 -11.91 16.38
C ALA A 201 -40.32 -10.87 17.41
N VAL A 202 -39.09 -10.38 17.28
CA VAL A 202 -38.65 -9.11 17.85
C VAL A 202 -39.35 -7.98 17.08
N ASP A 203 -39.41 -6.76 17.64
CA ASP A 203 -39.69 -5.60 16.79
C ASP A 203 -38.68 -5.59 15.64
N PHE A 204 -39.11 -5.34 14.39
CA PHE A 204 -38.17 -5.32 13.26
C PHE A 204 -37.09 -4.28 13.56
N ALA A 205 -35.84 -4.70 13.38
CA ALA A 205 -34.88 -4.45 14.43
C ALA A 205 -34.37 -3.00 14.52
N THR A 206 -34.08 -2.54 15.73
CA THR A 206 -33.60 -1.17 16.01
C THR A 206 -32.23 -0.81 15.40
N SER A 207 -31.55 -1.73 14.72
CA SER A 207 -30.35 -1.49 13.92
C SER A 207 -30.22 -2.53 12.81
N GLU A 208 -29.42 -2.22 11.79
CA GLU A 208 -29.16 -3.12 10.66
C GLU A 208 -28.57 -4.47 11.08
N GLU A 209 -27.65 -4.52 12.05
CA GLU A 209 -27.00 -5.78 12.45
C GLU A 209 -27.99 -6.71 13.13
N ALA A 210 -28.97 -6.14 13.82
CA ALA A 210 -30.07 -6.90 14.38
C ALA A 210 -31.06 -7.30 13.26
N LEU A 211 -31.32 -6.45 12.27
CA LEU A 211 -32.20 -6.76 11.12
C LEU A 211 -31.65 -7.90 10.27
N ALA A 212 -30.34 -7.91 10.01
CA ALA A 212 -29.61 -8.94 9.27
C ALA A 212 -29.72 -10.35 9.90
N VAL A 213 -30.09 -10.45 11.18
CA VAL A 213 -30.28 -11.71 11.90
C VAL A 213 -31.72 -11.95 12.37
N VAL A 214 -32.68 -11.09 11.99
CA VAL A 214 -34.11 -11.37 12.20
C VAL A 214 -34.54 -12.50 11.26
N ASP A 215 -35.04 -13.59 11.84
CA ASP A 215 -35.87 -14.56 11.14
C ASP A 215 -37.34 -14.18 11.35
N ASP A 216 -37.99 -13.73 10.28
CA ASP A 216 -39.42 -13.42 10.26
C ASP A 216 -40.29 -14.63 9.83
N GLY A 217 -39.70 -15.82 9.79
CA GLY A 217 -40.37 -17.07 9.45
C GLY A 217 -40.53 -17.33 7.96
N THR A 218 -40.08 -16.41 7.08
CA THR A 218 -40.15 -16.58 5.63
C THR A 218 -38.99 -17.39 5.04
N GLY A 219 -37.88 -17.51 5.79
CA GLY A 219 -36.63 -18.12 5.31
C GLY A 219 -35.82 -17.25 4.36
N LEU A 220 -36.26 -16.01 4.08
CA LEU A 220 -35.52 -15.01 3.32
C LEU A 220 -34.99 -13.94 4.26
N ALA A 221 -33.67 -13.88 4.42
CA ALA A 221 -33.00 -12.88 5.24
C ALA A 221 -33.12 -11.48 4.62
N PHE A 222 -33.20 -10.46 5.49
CA PHE A 222 -33.02 -9.07 5.11
C PHE A 222 -31.58 -8.84 4.63
N VAL A 223 -31.42 -7.88 3.71
CA VAL A 223 -30.14 -7.45 3.15
C VAL A 223 -30.00 -5.95 3.42
N PRO A 224 -29.76 -5.54 4.68
CA PRO A 224 -29.38 -4.17 5.01
C PRO A 224 -28.10 -3.78 4.26
N ASP A 225 -27.92 -2.49 3.96
CA ASP A 225 -26.82 -2.03 3.11
C ASP A 225 -25.49 -1.79 3.85
N GLY A 226 -25.54 -1.74 5.19
CA GLY A 226 -24.40 -1.70 6.11
C GLY A 226 -23.93 -0.30 6.48
N ASP A 227 -24.78 0.72 6.34
CA ASP A 227 -24.46 2.12 6.66
C ASP A 227 -24.54 2.48 8.16
N GLY A 228 -25.13 1.61 8.99
CA GLY A 228 -25.35 1.77 10.43
C GLY A 228 -26.70 2.37 10.82
N HIS A 229 -27.58 2.66 9.87
CA HIS A 229 -28.88 3.30 10.07
C HIS A 229 -30.02 2.44 9.53
N LEU A 230 -31.05 2.22 10.34
CA LEU A 230 -32.25 1.54 9.86
C LEU A 230 -33.07 2.49 8.97
N THR A 231 -33.14 2.21 7.68
CA THR A 231 -33.91 2.96 6.68
C THR A 231 -34.87 2.03 5.91
N PRO A 232 -35.78 2.57 5.09
CA PRO A 232 -36.60 1.76 4.19
C PRO A 232 -35.80 0.96 3.16
N ARG A 233 -34.54 1.33 2.88
CA ARG A 233 -33.66 0.54 2.00
C ARG A 233 -33.34 -0.82 2.60
N ASP A 234 -33.26 -0.89 3.92
CA ASP A 234 -32.87 -2.10 4.66
C ASP A 234 -34.02 -3.10 4.77
N MET A 235 -35.24 -2.65 4.47
CA MET A 235 -36.38 -3.51 4.13
C MET A 235 -36.22 -4.16 2.74
N THR A 236 -34.98 -4.52 2.37
CA THR A 236 -34.64 -5.33 1.20
C THR A 236 -34.51 -6.80 1.58
N LYS A 237 -35.05 -7.69 0.77
CA LYS A 237 -34.78 -9.14 0.81
C LYS A 237 -34.28 -9.64 -0.54
N SER A 238 -33.32 -10.56 -0.51
CA SER A 238 -32.86 -11.24 -1.73
C SER A 238 -33.71 -12.49 -1.97
N LEU A 239 -34.24 -12.63 -3.19
CA LEU A 239 -34.91 -13.85 -3.67
C LEU A 239 -33.90 -14.90 -4.14
N GLY A 240 -32.60 -14.61 -4.02
CA GLY A 240 -31.51 -15.41 -4.56
C GLY A 240 -31.30 -15.20 -6.05
N ILE A 241 -30.52 -16.11 -6.65
CA ILE A 241 -30.22 -16.12 -8.08
C ILE A 241 -31.35 -16.83 -8.82
N ILE A 242 -32.08 -16.08 -9.66
CA ILE A 242 -33.17 -16.61 -10.47
C ILE A 242 -32.64 -16.82 -11.90
N GLY A 243 -32.77 -18.06 -12.38
CA GLY A 243 -32.17 -18.49 -13.65
C GLY A 243 -32.76 -17.83 -14.89
N GLU A 244 -32.05 -17.92 -16.02
CA GLU A 244 -32.45 -17.37 -17.32
C GLU A 244 -33.85 -17.84 -17.79
N GLY A 245 -34.65 -16.91 -18.32
CA GLY A 245 -35.96 -17.18 -18.91
C GLY A 245 -37.07 -17.53 -17.90
N GLN A 246 -36.84 -17.34 -16.60
CA GLN A 246 -37.84 -17.59 -15.57
C GLN A 246 -38.78 -16.39 -15.42
N GLU A 247 -40.10 -16.62 -15.55
CA GLU A 247 -41.09 -15.62 -15.16
C GLU A 247 -41.36 -15.70 -13.65
N ILE A 248 -41.08 -14.61 -12.95
CA ILE A 248 -41.40 -14.40 -11.55
C ILE A 248 -42.85 -13.87 -11.46
N VAL A 249 -43.70 -14.57 -10.73
CA VAL A 249 -45.08 -14.16 -10.47
C VAL A 249 -45.22 -13.87 -8.98
N PHE A 250 -45.51 -12.62 -8.65
CA PHE A 250 -45.79 -12.19 -7.28
C PHE A 250 -47.25 -12.46 -6.93
N PHE A 251 -47.53 -12.66 -5.64
CA PHE A 251 -48.86 -12.79 -5.10
C PHE A 251 -49.02 -12.04 -3.78
N LEU A 252 -50.18 -11.43 -3.60
CA LEU A 252 -50.60 -10.71 -2.39
C LEU A 252 -51.70 -11.50 -1.70
N VAL A 253 -51.64 -11.67 -0.39
CA VAL A 253 -52.75 -12.17 0.43
C VAL A 253 -53.25 -11.00 1.30
N PRO A 254 -54.36 -10.34 0.92
CA PRO A 254 -54.85 -9.16 1.61
C PRO A 254 -55.42 -9.54 2.98
N LYS A 255 -54.91 -8.91 4.05
CA LYS A 255 -55.42 -9.05 5.43
C LYS A 255 -55.53 -10.52 5.91
N GLY A 256 -54.66 -11.40 5.41
CA GLY A 256 -54.67 -12.86 5.69
C GLY A 256 -55.79 -13.67 5.02
N ARG A 257 -56.54 -13.09 4.07
CA ARG A 257 -57.69 -13.73 3.39
C ARG A 257 -57.25 -14.53 2.15
N PHE A 258 -56.88 -15.80 2.32
CA PHE A 258 -56.34 -16.64 1.21
C PHE A 258 -57.26 -16.78 -0.02
N GLU A 259 -58.58 -16.86 0.16
CA GLU A 259 -59.53 -16.95 -0.97
C GLU A 259 -59.53 -15.68 -1.83
N ASP A 260 -59.14 -14.54 -1.25
CA ASP A 260 -59.07 -13.20 -1.87
C ASP A 260 -57.65 -12.87 -2.40
N ALA A 261 -56.67 -13.79 -2.31
CA ALA A 261 -55.30 -13.53 -2.72
C ALA A 261 -55.15 -13.10 -4.20
N TYR A 262 -54.37 -12.09 -4.52
CA TYR A 262 -54.16 -11.62 -5.90
C TYR A 262 -52.82 -12.09 -6.46
N VAL A 263 -52.70 -12.19 -7.79
CA VAL A 263 -51.43 -12.43 -8.48
C VAL A 263 -51.16 -11.32 -9.50
N SER A 264 -49.88 -11.05 -9.76
CA SER A 264 -49.45 -9.97 -10.67
C SER A 264 -49.88 -10.13 -12.13
N LYS A 265 -50.39 -11.31 -12.52
CA LYS A 265 -50.98 -11.56 -13.83
C LYS A 265 -52.50 -11.40 -13.78
N ALA A 266 -53.00 -10.22 -14.16
CA ALA A 266 -54.42 -9.84 -14.22
C ALA A 266 -55.39 -10.94 -14.73
N SER A 267 -55.01 -11.68 -15.78
CA SER A 267 -55.86 -12.73 -16.38
C SER A 267 -56.07 -13.95 -15.47
N TRP A 268 -55.23 -14.14 -14.44
CA TRP A 268 -55.30 -15.23 -13.47
C TRP A 268 -56.15 -14.92 -12.23
N ASN A 269 -56.38 -13.63 -11.93
CA ASN A 269 -57.30 -13.20 -10.87
C ASN A 269 -58.75 -13.59 -11.22
N ARG A 270 -59.61 -13.83 -10.23
CA ARG A 270 -60.96 -14.40 -10.46
C ARG A 270 -62.01 -13.33 -10.68
N ASP A 271 -61.87 -12.24 -9.94
CA ASP A 271 -62.76 -11.12 -9.86
C ASP A 271 -62.66 -10.20 -11.09
N VAL A 272 -63.53 -9.21 -11.08
CA VAL A 272 -63.75 -8.25 -12.15
C VAL A 272 -63.90 -6.89 -11.50
N TYR A 273 -63.54 -5.81 -12.19
CA TYR A 273 -63.75 -4.47 -11.68
C TYR A 273 -65.25 -4.25 -11.46
N GLU A 274 -65.67 -4.07 -10.21
CA GLU A 274 -67.10 -3.96 -9.85
C GLU A 274 -67.58 -2.49 -9.91
N GLY A 275 -66.67 -1.52 -9.73
CA GLY A 275 -67.02 -0.11 -9.64
C GLY A 275 -67.84 0.16 -8.39
N LEU A 276 -67.23 0.01 -7.22
CA LEU A 276 -67.84 0.26 -5.91
C LEU A 276 -67.81 1.77 -5.61
N GLU A 277 -68.55 2.27 -4.60
CA GLU A 277 -68.49 3.70 -4.23
C GLU A 277 -67.14 4.01 -3.55
N PRO A 278 -66.46 5.12 -3.92
CA PRO A 278 -66.96 6.23 -4.73
C PRO A 278 -66.85 6.08 -6.27
N CYS A 279 -66.19 5.05 -6.79
CA CYS A 279 -65.83 4.85 -8.20
C CYS A 279 -66.96 4.35 -9.16
N THR A 280 -68.24 4.48 -8.79
CA THR A 280 -69.35 3.69 -9.41
C THR A 280 -69.66 3.99 -10.88
N THR A 281 -69.25 5.13 -11.44
CA THR A 281 -69.66 5.54 -12.81
C THR A 281 -68.53 5.85 -13.79
N ASP A 282 -67.29 6.00 -13.34
CA ASP A 282 -66.27 6.71 -14.12
C ASP A 282 -65.53 5.83 -15.16
N PHE A 283 -65.67 4.50 -15.06
CA PHE A 283 -65.01 3.51 -15.94
C PHE A 283 -65.99 2.47 -16.53
N ALA A 284 -67.23 2.87 -16.80
CA ALA A 284 -68.29 1.98 -17.29
C ALA A 284 -68.23 1.64 -18.81
N ASP A 285 -67.60 2.49 -19.63
CA ASP A 285 -67.53 2.37 -21.10
C ASP A 285 -66.19 1.81 -21.62
N ASP A 286 -66.16 1.33 -22.87
CA ASP A 286 -64.99 0.73 -23.59
C ASP A 286 -63.73 1.65 -23.70
N THR A 287 -63.74 2.83 -23.10
CA THR A 287 -62.63 3.80 -23.07
C THR A 287 -62.00 4.01 -21.69
N GLY A 288 -62.45 3.28 -20.65
CA GLY A 288 -61.96 3.41 -19.28
C GLY A 288 -60.46 3.12 -19.12
N ARG A 289 -59.65 4.18 -19.02
CA ARG A 289 -58.26 4.10 -18.57
C ARG A 289 -58.05 5.06 -17.41
N ARG A 290 -57.67 4.53 -16.24
CA ARG A 290 -57.12 5.34 -15.14
C ARG A 290 -55.66 5.62 -15.45
N LYS A 291 -55.23 6.87 -15.33
CA LYS A 291 -53.86 7.32 -15.56
C LYS A 291 -53.23 7.79 -14.26
N PHE A 292 -52.09 7.20 -13.95
CA PHE A 292 -51.26 7.52 -12.81
C PHE A 292 -50.08 8.38 -13.26
N GLN A 293 -50.06 9.65 -12.86
CA GLN A 293 -48.96 10.57 -13.11
C GLN A 293 -47.88 10.31 -12.05
N LEU A 294 -46.84 9.57 -12.44
CA LEU A 294 -45.93 8.92 -11.49
C LEU A 294 -45.08 9.91 -10.68
N ALA A 295 -44.82 11.09 -11.23
CA ALA A 295 -44.06 12.15 -10.58
C ALA A 295 -44.92 13.10 -9.72
N GLN A 296 -46.25 12.98 -9.75
CA GLN A 296 -47.18 13.83 -9.00
C GLN A 296 -47.68 13.09 -7.76
N PRO A 297 -47.73 13.74 -6.58
CA PRO A 297 -48.29 13.12 -5.39
C PRO A 297 -49.79 12.86 -5.55
N ALA A 298 -50.28 11.78 -4.96
CA ALA A 298 -51.70 11.61 -4.68
C ALA A 298 -52.15 12.77 -3.76
N MET A 299 -53.17 13.51 -4.19
CA MET A 299 -53.68 14.70 -3.49
C MET A 299 -54.94 14.40 -2.66
N GLU A 300 -55.64 13.31 -3.00
CA GLU A 300 -56.81 12.77 -2.31
C GLU A 300 -56.70 11.24 -2.45
N ASP A 301 -56.24 10.55 -1.40
CA ASP A 301 -56.19 9.09 -1.33
C ASP A 301 -57.61 8.52 -1.50
N GLY A 302 -57.75 7.41 -2.24
CA GLY A 302 -59.04 6.84 -2.62
C GLY A 302 -59.91 7.68 -3.57
N SER A 303 -59.35 8.67 -4.27
CA SER A 303 -60.06 9.40 -5.33
C SER A 303 -60.05 8.66 -6.68
N CYS A 304 -61.24 8.39 -7.22
CA CYS A 304 -61.45 7.59 -8.44
C CYS A 304 -61.25 8.35 -9.76
N THR A 305 -60.46 9.43 -9.77
CA THR A 305 -60.37 10.30 -10.96
C THR A 305 -59.69 9.58 -12.14
N PRO A 306 -60.12 9.80 -13.40
CA PRO A 306 -59.47 9.19 -14.56
C PRO A 306 -58.00 9.54 -14.76
N VAL A 307 -57.53 10.63 -14.13
CA VAL A 307 -56.13 11.03 -14.03
C VAL A 307 -55.87 11.48 -12.59
N SER A 308 -54.82 10.96 -11.96
CA SER A 308 -54.38 11.31 -10.59
C SER A 308 -52.87 11.10 -10.43
N GLY A 309 -52.27 11.65 -9.37
CA GLY A 309 -50.98 11.17 -8.87
C GLY A 309 -51.09 9.74 -8.35
N TRP A 310 -49.98 9.02 -8.23
CA TRP A 310 -49.99 7.60 -7.82
C TRP A 310 -49.76 7.40 -6.33
N LEU A 311 -48.65 7.92 -5.83
CA LEU A 311 -48.13 7.64 -4.50
C LEU A 311 -48.20 8.90 -3.64
N SER A 312 -48.25 8.73 -2.32
CA SER A 312 -48.20 9.85 -1.38
C SER A 312 -46.93 10.71 -1.56
N GLU A 313 -46.97 11.98 -1.16
CA GLU A 313 -45.78 12.85 -1.21
C GLU A 313 -44.59 12.25 -0.43
N ARG A 314 -44.88 11.56 0.69
CA ARG A 314 -43.87 10.83 1.49
C ARG A 314 -43.28 9.63 0.74
N ALA A 315 -44.09 8.86 0.03
CA ALA A 315 -43.62 7.72 -0.74
C ALA A 315 -42.80 8.16 -1.96
N LEU A 316 -43.20 9.23 -2.65
CA LEU A 316 -42.39 9.85 -3.70
C LEU A 316 -41.08 10.44 -3.17
N GLN A 317 -41.12 11.04 -1.98
CA GLN A 317 -39.92 11.50 -1.28
C GLN A 317 -38.99 10.34 -0.93
N ARG A 318 -39.51 9.24 -0.36
CA ARG A 318 -38.75 8.02 -0.04
C ARG A 318 -38.16 7.37 -1.30
N LEU A 319 -38.92 7.27 -2.39
CA LEU A 319 -38.42 6.79 -3.67
C LEU A 319 -37.22 7.62 -4.13
N ARG A 320 -37.31 8.95 -4.08
CA ARG A 320 -36.23 9.87 -4.47
C ARG A 320 -35.02 9.82 -3.53
N GLU A 321 -35.24 9.95 -2.23
CA GLU A 321 -34.19 10.19 -1.22
C GLU A 321 -33.56 8.90 -0.70
N VAL A 322 -34.33 7.81 -0.57
CA VAL A 322 -33.85 6.53 -0.03
C VAL A 322 -33.48 5.55 -1.15
N LEU A 323 -34.23 5.53 -2.26
CA LEU A 323 -34.03 4.55 -3.36
C LEU A 323 -33.52 5.17 -4.67
N GLY A 324 -33.34 6.49 -4.76
CA GLY A 324 -32.85 7.18 -5.96
C GLY A 324 -33.80 7.15 -7.16
N LEU A 325 -35.05 6.70 -6.99
CA LEU A 325 -36.02 6.52 -8.08
C LEU A 325 -36.80 7.81 -8.31
N VAL A 326 -36.54 8.46 -9.45
CA VAL A 326 -37.26 9.65 -9.92
C VAL A 326 -37.96 9.35 -11.23
N PHE A 327 -39.23 9.72 -11.32
CA PHE A 327 -40.03 9.65 -12.55
C PHE A 327 -39.99 10.98 -13.31
N ASP A 328 -40.05 10.92 -14.64
CA ASP A 328 -40.20 12.14 -15.46
C ASP A 328 -41.52 12.87 -15.09
N PRO A 329 -41.57 14.23 -15.10
CA PRO A 329 -42.79 14.98 -14.78
C PRO A 329 -44.01 14.64 -15.64
N ASP A 330 -43.77 14.23 -16.89
CA ASP A 330 -44.78 13.79 -17.85
C ASP A 330 -44.99 12.26 -17.87
N GLN A 331 -44.37 11.51 -16.95
CA GLN A 331 -44.44 10.05 -16.95
C GLN A 331 -45.77 9.55 -16.42
N GLU A 332 -46.48 8.78 -17.25
CA GLU A 332 -47.78 8.22 -16.91
C GLU A 332 -47.83 6.70 -17.13
N VAL A 333 -48.43 5.98 -16.18
CA VAL A 333 -48.87 4.59 -16.39
C VAL A 333 -50.39 4.56 -16.51
N SER A 334 -50.90 3.79 -17.47
CA SER A 334 -52.34 3.64 -17.70
C SER A 334 -52.81 2.24 -17.31
N LEU A 335 -53.72 2.16 -16.34
CA LEU A 335 -54.46 0.95 -16.02
C LEU A 335 -55.76 0.91 -16.84
N SER A 336 -56.10 -0.24 -17.41
CA SER A 336 -57.37 -0.42 -18.13
C SER A 336 -58.43 -0.97 -17.17
N LEU A 337 -59.44 -0.16 -16.89
CA LEU A 337 -60.55 -0.48 -15.99
C LEU A 337 -61.86 -0.51 -16.79
N GLN A 338 -62.63 -1.58 -16.65
CA GLN A 338 -63.94 -1.70 -17.28
C GLN A 338 -64.87 -2.53 -16.40
N THR A 339 -66.03 -1.99 -16.05
CA THR A 339 -67.01 -2.65 -15.18
C THR A 339 -67.37 -4.05 -15.70
N GLY A 340 -67.25 -5.06 -14.85
CA GLY A 340 -67.51 -6.46 -15.18
C GLY A 340 -66.43 -7.16 -16.02
N LYS A 341 -65.23 -6.56 -16.19
CA LYS A 341 -64.05 -7.22 -16.77
C LYS A 341 -62.97 -7.47 -15.71
N LYS A 342 -62.13 -8.49 -15.94
CA LYS A 342 -60.89 -8.65 -15.17
C LYS A 342 -59.98 -7.45 -15.37
N PHE A 343 -59.33 -7.01 -14.31
CA PHE A 343 -58.36 -5.93 -14.28
C PHE A 343 -57.05 -6.42 -13.62
N SER A 344 -56.01 -5.59 -13.64
CA SER A 344 -54.79 -5.85 -12.88
C SER A 344 -54.93 -5.27 -11.49
N HIS A 345 -54.65 -6.03 -10.44
CA HIS A 345 -54.44 -5.51 -9.08
C HIS A 345 -53.05 -4.92 -8.90
N VAL A 346 -52.25 -4.83 -9.97
CA VAL A 346 -50.87 -4.34 -9.93
C VAL A 346 -50.67 -3.30 -11.01
N VAL A 347 -50.17 -2.13 -10.60
CA VAL A 347 -49.61 -1.11 -11.45
C VAL A 347 -48.09 -1.21 -11.38
N THR A 348 -47.46 -1.36 -12.53
CA THR A 348 -45.99 -1.47 -12.66
C THR A 348 -45.43 -0.17 -13.23
N ALA A 349 -44.32 0.30 -12.65
CA ALA A 349 -43.59 1.44 -13.14
C ALA A 349 -42.09 1.15 -13.20
N SER A 350 -41.36 1.88 -14.04
CA SER A 350 -39.89 1.87 -14.10
C SER A 350 -39.43 3.26 -14.49
N THR A 351 -38.22 3.65 -14.07
CA THR A 351 -37.65 4.95 -14.48
C THR A 351 -36.76 4.72 -15.72
N PRO A 352 -36.78 5.61 -16.73
CA PRO A 352 -35.86 5.52 -17.86
C PRO A 352 -34.38 5.58 -17.45
N ASP A 353 -34.11 6.09 -16.25
CA ASP A 353 -32.78 6.28 -15.70
C ASP A 353 -32.26 5.03 -14.98
N VAL A 354 -33.12 4.28 -14.26
CA VAL A 354 -32.77 3.02 -13.57
C VAL A 354 -33.42 1.78 -14.24
N PRO A 355 -32.95 1.34 -15.43
CA PRO A 355 -33.55 0.20 -16.16
C PRO A 355 -33.43 -1.16 -15.46
N GLY A 356 -32.63 -1.25 -14.39
CA GLY A 356 -32.48 -2.46 -13.55
C GLY A 356 -33.48 -2.56 -12.38
N VAL A 357 -34.38 -1.58 -12.21
CA VAL A 357 -35.35 -1.53 -11.11
C VAL A 357 -36.77 -1.35 -11.64
N ARG A 358 -37.73 -2.10 -11.08
CA ARG A 358 -39.16 -1.97 -11.37
C ARG A 358 -39.97 -1.80 -10.08
N LEU A 359 -40.83 -0.80 -10.05
CA LEU A 359 -41.78 -0.56 -8.97
C LEU A 359 -43.10 -1.30 -9.26
N MET A 360 -43.70 -1.86 -8.22
CA MET A 360 -45.01 -2.50 -8.26
C MET A 360 -45.86 -1.98 -7.11
N GLY A 361 -46.97 -1.33 -7.41
CA GLY A 361 -48.00 -0.94 -6.44
C GLY A 361 -49.24 -1.81 -6.61
N TRP A 362 -49.87 -2.20 -5.51
CA TRP A 362 -50.97 -3.15 -5.44
C TRP A 362 -52.27 -2.53 -4.94
N GLU A 363 -53.38 -3.15 -5.34
CA GLU A 363 -54.75 -2.92 -4.83
C GLU A 363 -55.22 -4.14 -4.02
N ASP A 364 -55.63 -3.95 -2.76
CA ASP A 364 -55.96 -5.03 -1.82
C ASP A 364 -57.42 -5.52 -1.82
N ASP A 365 -58.33 -4.77 -2.47
CA ASP A 365 -59.77 -4.97 -2.24
C ASP A 365 -60.56 -5.56 -3.43
N VAL A 366 -61.59 -6.34 -3.09
CA VAL A 366 -62.36 -7.13 -4.05
C VAL A 366 -63.14 -6.21 -4.99
N GLY A 367 -63.00 -6.47 -6.29
CA GLY A 367 -63.67 -5.64 -7.31
C GLY A 367 -62.95 -4.33 -7.60
N GLY A 368 -61.76 -4.12 -7.00
CA GLY A 368 -60.87 -3.00 -7.27
C GLY A 368 -61.08 -1.79 -6.40
N GLY A 369 -61.69 -1.93 -5.22
CA GLY A 369 -61.67 -0.92 -4.15
C GLY A 369 -61.90 0.52 -4.62
N ASP A 370 -60.93 1.38 -4.29
CA ASP A 370 -60.86 2.77 -4.75
C ASP A 370 -59.96 2.97 -5.99
N THR A 371 -59.33 1.89 -6.46
CA THR A 371 -58.46 1.76 -7.63
C THR A 371 -57.17 2.58 -7.60
N ASP A 372 -56.67 3.03 -6.44
CA ASP A 372 -55.46 3.86 -6.38
C ASP A 372 -54.13 3.07 -6.49
N HIS A 373 -54.15 1.77 -6.21
CA HIS A 373 -53.03 0.84 -6.34
C HIS A 373 -51.76 1.29 -5.58
N ASN A 374 -51.92 1.92 -4.40
CA ASN A 374 -50.81 2.27 -3.51
C ASN A 374 -50.81 1.52 -2.16
N ASP A 375 -51.78 0.62 -1.90
CA ASP A 375 -51.90 -0.18 -0.67
C ASP A 375 -50.60 -0.89 -0.26
N LEU A 376 -49.88 -1.44 -1.25
CA LEU A 376 -48.57 -2.02 -1.04
C LEU A 376 -47.66 -1.74 -2.23
N VAL A 377 -46.54 -1.07 -1.98
CA VAL A 377 -45.57 -0.70 -3.01
C VAL A 377 -44.21 -1.31 -2.69
N PHE A 378 -43.58 -1.92 -3.68
CA PHE A 378 -42.21 -2.42 -3.59
C PHE A 378 -41.40 -2.21 -4.87
N ALA A 379 -40.09 -2.10 -4.73
CA ALA A 379 -39.12 -2.07 -5.80
C ALA A 379 -38.52 -3.47 -6.00
N VAL A 380 -38.36 -3.91 -7.24
CA VAL A 380 -37.65 -5.13 -7.61
C VAL A 380 -36.38 -4.76 -8.37
N THR A 381 -35.23 -5.07 -7.79
CA THR A 381 -33.90 -4.69 -8.26
C THR A 381 -33.13 -5.91 -8.75
N ILE A 382 -32.43 -5.77 -9.88
CA ILE A 382 -31.62 -6.83 -10.49
C ILE A 382 -30.17 -6.36 -10.56
N LYS A 383 -29.27 -7.10 -9.90
CA LYS A 383 -27.87 -6.68 -9.67
C LYS A 383 -26.93 -7.11 -10.80
N ALA A 384 -26.14 -6.17 -11.32
CA ALA A 384 -25.15 -6.39 -12.37
C ALA A 384 -23.69 -6.27 -11.85
N ALA A 385 -23.29 -7.18 -10.96
CA ALA A 385 -21.90 -7.30 -10.50
C ALA A 385 -21.47 -8.77 -10.51
N GLY A 386 -20.18 -9.03 -10.67
CA GLY A 386 -19.65 -10.38 -10.74
C GLY A 386 -18.19 -10.49 -10.30
N ARG A 387 -17.84 -11.63 -9.69
CA ARG A 387 -16.52 -11.87 -9.11
C ARG A 387 -15.85 -13.09 -9.74
N VAL A 388 -14.55 -12.96 -10.00
CA VAL A 388 -13.68 -14.03 -10.48
C VAL A 388 -12.51 -14.18 -9.51
N VAL A 389 -12.19 -15.41 -9.11
CA VAL A 389 -10.98 -15.74 -8.36
C VAL A 389 -10.33 -16.95 -9.01
N SER A 390 -9.06 -16.83 -9.39
CA SER A 390 -8.31 -17.92 -10.02
C SER A 390 -8.17 -19.13 -9.09
N GLN A 391 -7.84 -20.27 -9.65
CA GLN A 391 -7.19 -21.33 -8.87
C GLN A 391 -5.71 -21.00 -8.61
N ASP A 392 -5.02 -21.90 -7.92
CA ASP A 392 -3.57 -21.86 -7.76
C ASP A 392 -2.93 -21.84 -9.15
N LEU A 393 -2.17 -20.78 -9.47
CA LEU A 393 -1.56 -20.61 -10.79
C LEU A 393 -0.52 -21.71 -11.10
N SER A 394 0.11 -22.28 -10.07
CA SER A 394 1.09 -23.35 -10.20
C SER A 394 0.45 -24.73 -9.96
N SER A 395 0.35 -25.56 -11.00
CA SER A 395 -0.05 -26.98 -10.87
C SER A 395 0.94 -27.81 -10.02
N ALA A 396 2.23 -27.46 -10.06
CA ALA A 396 3.22 -27.84 -9.06
C ALA A 396 3.40 -26.69 -8.06
N ARG A 397 2.61 -26.72 -6.97
CA ARG A 397 2.67 -25.75 -5.87
C ARG A 397 4.09 -25.68 -5.28
N LEU A 398 4.58 -24.49 -4.96
CA LEU A 398 5.99 -24.28 -4.54
C LEU A 398 6.36 -24.88 -3.17
N TRP A 399 5.39 -25.37 -2.37
CA TRP A 399 5.69 -26.12 -1.14
C TRP A 399 6.51 -27.39 -1.38
N GLU A 400 6.48 -27.93 -2.61
CA GLU A 400 7.32 -29.06 -3.02
C GLU A 400 8.78 -28.65 -3.35
N THR A 401 9.04 -27.37 -3.66
CA THR A 401 10.40 -26.87 -3.99
C THR A 401 11.04 -26.05 -2.87
N HIS A 402 10.28 -25.65 -1.85
CA HIS A 402 10.69 -24.75 -0.76
C HIS A 402 11.02 -23.30 -1.19
N SER A 403 10.55 -22.89 -2.37
CA SER A 403 10.82 -21.56 -2.96
C SER A 403 9.70 -20.54 -2.68
N PHE A 404 10.08 -19.28 -2.58
CA PHE A 404 9.23 -18.14 -2.26
C PHE A 404 9.15 -17.14 -3.40
N ILE A 405 7.97 -16.62 -3.68
CA ILE A 405 7.74 -15.60 -4.71
C ILE A 405 8.39 -14.28 -4.26
N THR A 406 9.31 -13.74 -5.07
CA THR A 406 10.01 -12.47 -4.80
C THR A 406 9.39 -11.31 -5.56
N SER A 407 8.97 -11.54 -6.82
CA SER A 407 8.26 -10.57 -7.65
C SER A 407 7.24 -11.23 -8.58
N VAL A 408 6.23 -10.44 -8.99
CA VAL A 408 5.14 -10.84 -9.91
C VAL A 408 4.94 -9.78 -10.96
N ASP A 409 5.01 -10.16 -12.24
CA ASP A 409 4.58 -9.36 -13.37
C ASP A 409 3.15 -9.77 -13.76
N PHE A 410 2.23 -8.82 -13.74
CA PHE A 410 0.80 -9.04 -14.01
C PHE A 410 0.38 -8.26 -15.25
N GLU A 411 0.10 -8.97 -16.34
CA GLU A 411 -0.44 -8.42 -17.58
C GLU A 411 -1.91 -8.83 -17.72
N VAL A 412 -2.79 -7.87 -18.00
CA VAL A 412 -4.21 -8.13 -18.30
C VAL A 412 -4.59 -7.49 -19.61
N THR A 413 -5.49 -8.12 -20.35
CA THR A 413 -6.21 -7.49 -21.45
C THR A 413 -7.69 -7.49 -21.09
N ASP A 414 -8.27 -6.30 -20.95
CA ASP A 414 -9.67 -6.11 -20.54
C ASP A 414 -10.41 -5.12 -21.46
N ARG A 415 -11.73 -5.27 -21.54
CA ARG A 415 -12.61 -4.30 -22.21
C ARG A 415 -13.54 -3.68 -21.19
N ARG A 416 -13.40 -2.35 -21.05
CA ARG A 416 -14.25 -1.47 -20.24
C ARG A 416 -14.89 -0.47 -21.18
N ALA A 417 -16.06 -0.80 -21.71
CA ALA A 417 -16.72 0.03 -22.70
C ALA A 417 -17.36 1.27 -22.05
N PRO A 418 -17.38 2.42 -22.76
CA PRO A 418 -18.21 3.54 -22.38
C PRO A 418 -19.69 3.20 -22.60
N CYS A 419 -20.56 3.70 -21.72
CA CYS A 419 -22.01 3.60 -21.90
C CYS A 419 -22.46 4.56 -23.01
N GLU A 420 -23.42 4.17 -23.87
CA GLU A 420 -23.84 5.04 -24.98
C GLU A 420 -24.39 6.39 -24.50
N GLY A 421 -24.07 7.45 -25.26
CA GLY A 421 -24.08 8.82 -24.78
C GLY A 421 -25.41 9.33 -24.20
N LEU A 422 -25.42 9.58 -22.90
CA LEU A 422 -26.49 10.27 -22.20
C LEU A 422 -26.65 11.69 -22.75
N LYS A 423 -27.90 12.08 -23.08
CA LYS A 423 -28.21 13.51 -23.26
C LYS A 423 -28.08 14.20 -21.91
N SER A 424 -27.39 15.34 -21.90
CA SER A 424 -27.11 16.11 -20.69
C SER A 424 -28.38 16.47 -19.93
N GLY A 425 -28.55 15.90 -18.73
CA GLY A 425 -29.59 16.28 -17.77
C GLY A 425 -30.46 15.13 -17.29
N PHE A 426 -29.88 14.17 -16.55
CA PHE A 426 -30.35 13.69 -15.24
C PHE A 426 -29.23 12.81 -14.64
N VAL A 427 -29.06 12.83 -13.33
CA VAL A 427 -27.98 12.13 -12.60
C VAL A 427 -28.62 11.23 -11.56
N LEU A 428 -28.35 9.94 -11.68
CA LEU A 428 -28.42 8.97 -10.59
C LEU A 428 -27.01 8.73 -10.07
N ASP A 429 -26.89 8.10 -8.91
CA ASP A 429 -25.58 7.93 -8.29
C ASP A 429 -24.76 6.76 -8.79
N SER A 430 -24.25 7.03 -9.98
CA SER A 430 -22.82 7.24 -10.05
C SER A 430 -22.55 8.62 -10.67
N GLY A 431 -21.82 9.49 -9.98
CA GLY A 431 -21.29 10.72 -10.57
C GLY A 431 -20.33 10.40 -11.72
N GLU A 432 -20.88 10.21 -12.92
CA GLU A 432 -20.24 9.56 -14.08
C GLU A 432 -19.62 8.17 -13.79
N LEU A 433 -20.42 7.11 -13.60
CA LEU A 433 -20.04 5.85 -14.27
C LEU A 433 -20.43 5.94 -15.73
N SER A 434 -19.56 6.64 -16.46
CA SER A 434 -19.50 6.68 -17.92
C SER A 434 -19.09 5.34 -18.54
N HIS A 435 -18.74 4.34 -17.72
CA HIS A 435 -18.12 3.08 -18.12
C HIS A 435 -18.35 1.96 -17.09
N ALA A 436 -18.17 0.71 -17.51
CA ALA A 436 -18.01 -0.44 -16.62
C ALA A 436 -16.56 -0.58 -16.13
N ASP A 437 -16.32 -1.20 -14.96
CA ASP A 437 -14.98 -1.32 -14.34
C ASP A 437 -14.55 -2.78 -14.12
N VAL A 438 -13.22 -2.99 -14.09
CA VAL A 438 -12.57 -4.26 -13.74
C VAL A 438 -11.35 -4.00 -12.85
N ARG A 439 -11.45 -4.44 -11.60
CA ARG A 439 -10.43 -4.27 -10.53
C ARG A 439 -9.71 -5.58 -10.26
N TYR A 440 -8.39 -5.53 -10.09
CA TYR A 440 -7.53 -6.71 -9.95
C TYR A 440 -6.75 -6.73 -8.63
N ALA A 441 -6.48 -7.93 -8.12
CA ALA A 441 -5.60 -8.16 -6.98
C ALA A 441 -4.88 -9.50 -7.12
N ILE A 442 -3.67 -9.62 -6.55
CA ILE A 442 -2.95 -10.89 -6.41
C ILE A 442 -2.83 -11.31 -4.95
N SER A 443 -2.52 -12.59 -4.72
CA SER A 443 -2.22 -13.17 -3.41
C SER A 443 -1.08 -14.15 -3.59
N VAL A 444 -0.04 -14.08 -2.74
CA VAL A 444 1.07 -15.05 -2.70
C VAL A 444 0.88 -16.14 -1.64
N ASP A 445 -0.21 -16.04 -0.87
CA ASP A 445 -0.52 -16.81 0.33
C ASP A 445 -1.84 -17.60 0.18
N ASN A 446 -2.09 -18.12 -1.03
CA ASN A 446 -3.23 -18.99 -1.35
C ASN A 446 -4.63 -18.31 -1.20
N GLY A 447 -4.68 -16.98 -1.14
CA GLY A 447 -5.89 -16.17 -1.00
C GLY A 447 -6.18 -15.68 0.42
N THR A 448 -5.23 -15.84 1.35
CA THR A 448 -5.34 -15.41 2.75
C THR A 448 -5.31 -13.89 2.87
N SER A 449 -4.42 -13.23 2.14
CA SER A 449 -4.38 -11.79 1.96
C SER A 449 -4.28 -11.43 0.47
N TRP A 450 -4.72 -10.21 0.14
CA TRP A 450 -4.81 -9.73 -1.23
C TRP A 450 -4.11 -8.38 -1.38
N ILE A 451 -3.19 -8.30 -2.35
CA ILE A 451 -2.46 -7.10 -2.75
C ILE A 451 -3.22 -6.50 -3.96
N PRO A 452 -3.85 -5.32 -3.83
CA PRO A 452 -4.59 -4.71 -4.92
C PRO A 452 -3.66 -4.08 -5.96
N ILE A 453 -3.99 -4.21 -7.25
CA ILE A 453 -3.22 -3.63 -8.36
C ILE A 453 -3.84 -2.29 -8.76
N ASN A 454 -3.43 -1.25 -8.04
CA ASN A 454 -3.96 0.12 -8.19
C ASN A 454 -3.11 1.01 -9.12
N ARG A 455 -1.87 0.61 -9.43
CA ARG A 455 -0.97 1.29 -10.36
C ARG A 455 -0.58 0.30 -11.46
N TRP A 456 -0.60 0.79 -12.70
CA TRP A 456 -0.17 0.08 -13.90
C TRP A 456 1.03 0.83 -14.47
N ASP A 457 2.02 0.10 -14.93
CA ASP A 457 3.29 0.63 -15.43
C ASP A 457 3.19 0.94 -16.93
N ASP A 458 2.58 0.03 -17.71
CA ASP A 458 2.17 0.25 -19.09
C ASP A 458 0.65 0.16 -19.24
N ILE A 459 0.08 0.99 -20.12
CA ILE A 459 -1.29 0.86 -20.63
C ILE A 459 -1.25 1.04 -22.16
N ILE A 460 -1.75 0.05 -22.90
CA ILE A 460 -1.80 0.00 -24.36
C ILE A 460 -3.26 -0.11 -24.79
N ASP A 461 -3.72 0.83 -25.62
CA ASP A 461 -5.03 0.77 -26.26
C ASP A 461 -4.98 -0.13 -27.51
N ASN A 462 -5.80 -1.18 -27.54
CA ASN A 462 -5.84 -2.15 -28.64
C ASN A 462 -6.87 -1.76 -29.70
N ALA A 463 -6.66 -2.25 -30.93
CA ALA A 463 -7.51 -1.92 -32.09
C ALA A 463 -8.95 -2.47 -32.00
N ASP A 464 -9.23 -3.39 -31.09
CA ASP A 464 -10.55 -3.98 -30.81
C ASP A 464 -11.32 -3.25 -29.69
N GLY A 465 -10.74 -2.20 -29.11
CA GLY A 465 -11.29 -1.44 -27.99
C GLY A 465 -10.99 -2.03 -26.61
N SER A 466 -10.21 -3.11 -26.52
CA SER A 466 -9.62 -3.56 -25.25
C SER A 466 -8.41 -2.71 -24.86
N LYS A 467 -7.99 -2.82 -23.60
CA LYS A 467 -6.76 -2.23 -23.07
C LYS A 467 -5.89 -3.33 -22.49
N THR A 468 -4.64 -3.43 -22.95
CA THR A 468 -3.63 -4.25 -22.29
C THR A 468 -2.93 -3.40 -21.22
N ARG A 469 -2.84 -3.89 -19.98
CA ARG A 469 -2.21 -3.20 -18.85
C ARG A 469 -1.18 -4.11 -18.20
N ARG A 470 -0.06 -3.55 -17.75
CA ARG A 470 1.02 -4.29 -17.05
C ARG A 470 1.32 -3.68 -15.70
N ALA A 471 1.68 -4.51 -14.72
CA ALA A 471 2.16 -4.07 -13.42
C ALA A 471 3.23 -5.03 -12.88
N HIS A 472 4.39 -4.50 -12.47
CA HIS A 472 5.40 -5.22 -11.72
C HIS A 472 5.19 -5.03 -10.21
N LEU A 473 5.17 -6.13 -9.46
CA LEU A 473 5.01 -6.14 -8.01
C LEU A 473 6.21 -6.85 -7.36
N ASP A 474 7.18 -6.10 -6.83
CA ASP A 474 8.18 -6.65 -5.91
C ASP A 474 7.53 -6.94 -4.55
N VAL A 475 7.19 -8.21 -4.36
CA VAL A 475 6.56 -8.81 -3.18
C VAL A 475 7.52 -8.77 -1.98
N LEU A 476 8.81 -9.02 -2.21
CA LEU A 476 9.85 -8.98 -1.19
C LEU A 476 9.96 -7.58 -0.56
N GLY A 477 10.08 -6.53 -1.39
CA GLY A 477 10.11 -5.14 -0.92
C GLY A 477 8.79 -4.62 -0.35
N LEU A 478 7.68 -5.38 -0.46
CA LEU A 478 6.41 -5.10 0.22
C LEU A 478 6.33 -5.74 1.63
N GLY A 479 7.38 -6.43 2.09
CA GLY A 479 7.34 -7.17 3.35
C GLY A 479 6.43 -8.41 3.28
N ARG A 480 6.15 -8.91 2.07
CA ARG A 480 5.31 -10.09 1.83
C ARG A 480 6.18 -11.25 1.35
N SER A 481 5.75 -12.46 1.66
CA SER A 481 6.38 -13.68 1.15
C SER A 481 5.33 -14.78 1.10
N GLY A 482 5.48 -15.71 0.16
CA GLY A 482 4.54 -16.80 0.00
C GLY A 482 4.91 -17.75 -1.14
N GLN A 483 4.22 -18.89 -1.18
CA GLN A 483 4.53 -20.04 -2.03
C GLN A 483 3.36 -20.42 -2.97
N ALA A 484 2.28 -19.63 -2.99
CA ALA A 484 1.04 -19.99 -3.67
C ALA A 484 0.36 -18.75 -4.30
N LEU A 485 0.64 -18.53 -5.59
CA LEU A 485 0.11 -17.39 -6.33
C LEU A 485 -1.34 -17.61 -6.80
N LYS A 486 -2.20 -16.64 -6.52
CA LYS A 486 -3.56 -16.49 -7.07
C LYS A 486 -3.79 -15.06 -7.54
N TRP A 487 -4.78 -14.87 -8.41
CA TRP A 487 -5.33 -13.57 -8.74
C TRP A 487 -6.86 -13.54 -8.56
N LYS A 488 -7.40 -12.34 -8.45
CA LYS A 488 -8.82 -12.03 -8.31
C LYS A 488 -9.14 -10.87 -9.23
N ALA A 489 -10.32 -10.93 -9.86
CA ALA A 489 -10.94 -9.81 -10.52
C ALA A 489 -12.35 -9.55 -9.96
N ILE A 490 -12.76 -8.29 -9.96
CA ILE A 490 -14.13 -7.86 -9.70
C ILE A 490 -14.59 -7.11 -10.95
N LEU A 491 -15.72 -7.53 -11.53
CA LEU A 491 -16.37 -6.94 -12.70
C LEU A 491 -17.66 -6.26 -12.24
N GLU A 492 -17.78 -4.95 -12.48
CA GLU A 492 -18.90 -4.15 -11.97
C GLU A 492 -19.48 -3.25 -13.08
N THR A 493 -20.81 -3.16 -13.13
CA THR A 493 -21.53 -2.13 -13.88
C THR A 493 -22.80 -1.72 -13.15
N VAL A 494 -23.14 -0.44 -13.20
CA VAL A 494 -24.37 0.10 -12.58
C VAL A 494 -25.52 0.28 -13.56
N ASN A 495 -25.27 0.06 -14.86
CA ASN A 495 -26.24 0.36 -15.91
C ASN A 495 -26.23 -0.76 -16.97
N THR A 496 -27.39 -1.37 -17.20
CA THR A 496 -27.58 -2.47 -18.18
C THR A 496 -27.46 -2.02 -19.64
N ARG A 497 -27.31 -0.70 -19.90
CA ARG A 497 -27.09 -0.11 -21.24
C ARG A 497 -25.61 0.03 -21.64
N CYS A 498 -24.67 -0.24 -20.74
CA CYS A 498 -23.24 -0.27 -21.09
C CYS A 498 -22.90 -1.65 -21.69
N ASP A 499 -21.95 -1.76 -22.63
CA ASP A 499 -21.43 -3.11 -22.93
C ASP A 499 -20.87 -3.69 -21.62
N PRO A 500 -21.11 -4.97 -21.34
CA PRO A 500 -20.61 -5.57 -20.12
C PRO A 500 -19.07 -5.54 -20.07
N PRO A 501 -18.48 -5.37 -18.87
CA PRO A 501 -17.04 -5.48 -18.70
C PRO A 501 -16.59 -6.90 -19.07
N GLN A 502 -15.47 -6.99 -19.78
CA GLN A 502 -14.87 -8.26 -20.21
C GLN A 502 -13.41 -8.37 -19.79
N ILE A 503 -12.99 -9.58 -19.42
CA ILE A 503 -11.59 -9.97 -19.35
C ILE A 503 -11.30 -10.83 -20.58
N VAL A 504 -10.51 -10.27 -21.49
CA VAL A 504 -10.05 -10.94 -22.70
C VAL A 504 -9.03 -12.00 -22.30
N ASP A 505 -7.97 -11.59 -21.61
CA ASP A 505 -6.84 -12.46 -21.26
C ASP A 505 -6.13 -11.98 -19.99
N VAL A 506 -5.43 -12.89 -19.33
CA VAL A 506 -4.53 -12.60 -18.20
C VAL A 506 -3.25 -13.41 -18.39
N ARG A 507 -2.12 -12.77 -18.14
CA ARG A 507 -0.82 -13.40 -18.06
C ARG A 507 -0.15 -13.00 -16.75
N VAL A 508 0.37 -13.99 -16.04
CA VAL A 508 1.06 -13.80 -14.76
C VAL A 508 2.42 -14.48 -14.87
N ASP A 509 3.49 -13.69 -14.91
CA ASP A 509 4.85 -14.18 -14.72
C ASP A 509 5.27 -13.92 -13.27
N TYR A 510 6.07 -14.81 -12.69
CA TYR A 510 6.64 -14.58 -11.36
C TYR A 510 8.05 -15.14 -11.25
N THR A 511 8.87 -14.48 -10.43
CA THR A 511 10.17 -15.00 -10.02
C THR A 511 10.11 -15.49 -8.58
N ALA A 512 10.99 -16.44 -8.25
CA ALA A 512 11.03 -17.06 -6.93
C ALA A 512 12.46 -17.36 -6.49
N SER A 513 12.65 -17.41 -5.18
CA SER A 513 13.92 -17.69 -4.52
C SER A 513 13.79 -18.87 -3.56
N ASN A 514 14.81 -19.74 -3.57
CA ASN A 514 15.16 -20.61 -2.46
C ASN A 514 15.56 -19.77 -1.22
N GLN A 515 15.76 -20.45 -0.09
CA GLN A 515 16.30 -19.84 1.13
C GLN A 515 17.67 -19.18 0.90
N GLY A 516 17.80 -17.92 1.31
CA GLY A 516 19.02 -17.10 1.21
C GLY A 516 18.89 -15.78 1.96
N GLU A 517 20.02 -15.11 2.20
CA GLU A 517 20.07 -13.77 2.80
C GLU A 517 20.19 -12.69 1.71
N PHE A 518 19.38 -11.64 1.84
CA PHE A 518 19.29 -10.49 0.92
C PHE A 518 19.45 -9.19 1.68
N SER A 519 20.02 -8.17 1.04
CA SER A 519 20.19 -6.86 1.66
C SER A 519 20.52 -5.78 0.65
N ARG A 520 19.84 -4.63 0.78
CA ARG A 520 20.04 -3.41 0.01
C ARG A 520 20.68 -2.29 0.85
N SER A 521 21.21 -2.64 2.03
CA SER A 521 21.94 -1.72 2.91
C SER A 521 23.45 -1.74 2.64
N ASP A 522 24.12 -0.62 2.94
CA ASP A 522 25.57 -0.53 2.94
C ASP A 522 26.18 -1.21 4.19
N PRO A 523 27.41 -1.74 4.10
CA PRO A 523 28.18 -2.14 5.27
C PRO A 523 28.76 -0.91 5.99
N VAL A 524 28.93 -1.00 7.31
CA VAL A 524 29.55 0.06 8.14
C VAL A 524 30.76 -0.51 8.88
N VAL A 525 31.85 0.25 8.95
CA VAL A 525 33.08 -0.14 9.68
C VAL A 525 33.31 0.82 10.85
N LEU A 526 33.66 0.28 12.01
CA LEU A 526 34.12 1.04 13.18
C LEU A 526 35.34 0.34 13.78
N GLY A 527 36.47 1.02 13.84
CA GLY A 527 37.74 0.42 14.25
C GLY A 527 38.12 -0.77 13.35
N ASN A 528 38.18 -1.96 13.94
CA ASN A 528 38.46 -3.22 13.27
C ASN A 528 37.22 -4.13 13.08
N VAL A 529 36.00 -3.62 13.26
CA VAL A 529 34.75 -4.39 13.12
C VAL A 529 33.90 -3.87 11.96
N LEU A 530 33.42 -4.79 11.12
CA LEU A 530 32.42 -4.55 10.06
C LEU A 530 31.04 -4.99 10.53
N TYR A 531 30.04 -4.17 10.27
CA TYR A 531 28.62 -4.42 10.52
C TYR A 531 27.87 -4.52 9.20
N SER A 532 27.03 -5.54 9.05
CA SER A 532 26.22 -5.78 7.85
C SER A 532 24.83 -6.27 8.25
N SER A 533 23.79 -5.57 7.85
CA SER A 533 22.40 -6.02 8.00
C SER A 533 21.89 -6.81 6.79
N GLY A 534 20.86 -7.62 6.99
CA GLY A 534 20.17 -8.37 5.93
C GLY A 534 18.88 -9.04 6.39
N LEU A 535 18.20 -9.71 5.46
CA LEU A 535 16.97 -10.47 5.67
C LEU A 535 17.08 -11.87 5.06
N GLU A 536 16.68 -12.91 5.78
CA GLU A 536 16.61 -14.29 5.28
C GLU A 536 15.15 -14.71 5.04
N MET A 537 14.89 -15.35 3.90
CA MET A 537 13.63 -16.05 3.63
C MET A 537 13.73 -17.50 4.11
N THR A 538 12.80 -17.98 4.95
CA THR A 538 12.87 -19.37 5.46
C THR A 538 11.57 -20.15 5.34
N PRO A 539 11.61 -21.44 4.97
CA PRO A 539 10.46 -22.35 5.02
C PRO A 539 9.75 -22.31 6.37
N ASP A 540 8.47 -21.90 6.41
CA ASP A 540 7.56 -22.29 7.48
C ASP A 540 6.79 -23.57 7.07
N PRO A 541 7.01 -24.72 7.74
CA PRO A 541 6.25 -25.93 7.48
C PRO A 541 4.76 -25.86 7.83
N GLN A 542 4.32 -24.84 8.57
CA GLN A 542 2.90 -24.68 8.96
C GLN A 542 2.09 -23.82 7.98
N GLY A 543 2.72 -23.26 6.93
CA GLY A 543 2.03 -22.40 5.97
C GLY A 543 1.45 -21.12 6.58
N ARG A 544 1.94 -20.72 7.76
CA ARG A 544 1.69 -19.40 8.29
C ARG A 544 2.49 -18.41 7.45
N LEU A 545 1.99 -17.19 7.38
CA LEU A 545 2.76 -16.03 6.97
C LEU A 545 3.81 -15.73 8.08
N ASP A 546 4.25 -14.48 8.18
CA ASP A 546 4.88 -13.97 9.40
C ASP A 546 6.36 -14.36 9.62
N SER A 547 7.20 -14.02 8.65
CA SER A 547 8.28 -12.99 8.80
C SER A 547 9.59 -13.40 8.16
N PHE A 548 10.14 -12.52 7.32
CA PHE A 548 11.57 -12.53 7.01
C PHE A 548 12.38 -12.42 8.30
N ARG A 549 13.46 -13.19 8.40
CA ARG A 549 14.36 -13.16 9.55
C ARG A 549 15.34 -12.01 9.36
N GLY A 550 15.31 -11.02 10.23
CA GLY A 550 16.32 -9.96 10.23
C GLY A 550 17.63 -10.45 10.80
N HIS A 551 18.73 -10.07 10.16
CA HIS A 551 20.11 -10.30 10.59
C HIS A 551 20.85 -8.98 10.73
N LEU A 552 21.72 -8.91 11.74
CA LEU A 552 22.74 -7.86 11.84
C LEU A 552 24.02 -8.55 12.31
N HIS A 553 24.89 -8.80 11.35
CA HIS A 553 26.16 -9.48 11.56
C HIS A 553 27.25 -8.49 11.93
N ALA A 554 28.11 -8.88 12.88
CA ALA A 554 29.39 -8.23 13.14
C ALA A 554 30.56 -9.17 12.80
N TYR A 555 31.57 -8.64 12.11
CA TYR A 555 32.78 -9.36 11.73
C TYR A 555 34.04 -8.61 12.16
N LEU A 556 34.95 -9.33 12.82
CA LEU A 556 36.30 -8.84 13.12
C LEU A 556 37.15 -8.88 11.85
N ILE A 557 37.40 -7.70 11.27
CA ILE A 557 38.09 -7.52 9.98
C ILE A 557 39.55 -7.97 10.10
N TYR A 558 40.23 -7.58 11.18
CA TYR A 558 41.63 -7.90 11.47
C TYR A 558 41.91 -7.94 12.98
N ASP A 559 42.96 -8.66 13.35
CA ASP A 559 43.56 -8.61 14.70
C ASP A 559 44.42 -7.34 14.82
N PRO A 560 44.16 -6.43 15.78
CA PRO A 560 44.96 -5.21 15.96
C PRO A 560 46.46 -5.43 16.15
N ALA A 561 46.87 -6.57 16.70
CA ALA A 561 48.28 -6.94 16.83
C ALA A 561 48.92 -7.35 15.48
N HIS A 562 48.11 -7.72 14.49
CA HIS A 562 48.52 -8.24 13.19
C HIS A 562 47.73 -7.63 12.02
N PRO A 563 47.70 -6.29 11.85
CA PRO A 563 46.81 -5.61 10.90
C PRO A 563 47.13 -5.88 9.43
N SER A 564 48.29 -6.46 9.12
CA SER A 564 48.64 -7.00 7.80
C SER A 564 48.09 -8.41 7.53
N THR A 565 47.10 -8.88 8.31
CA THR A 565 46.48 -10.19 8.16
C THR A 565 44.96 -10.05 8.26
N PRO A 566 44.26 -10.02 7.12
CA PRO A 566 42.80 -10.05 7.08
C PRO A 566 42.27 -11.30 7.78
N LEU A 567 41.22 -11.14 8.60
CA LEU A 567 40.65 -12.18 9.45
C LEU A 567 39.19 -12.50 9.09
N PHE A 568 38.33 -11.47 9.01
CA PHE A 568 36.88 -11.60 8.76
C PHE A 568 36.17 -12.66 9.61
N GLN A 569 36.53 -12.74 10.89
CA GLN A 569 35.93 -13.70 11.82
C GLN A 569 34.53 -13.21 12.23
N PRO A 570 33.47 -14.02 12.11
CA PRO A 570 32.16 -13.67 12.66
C PRO A 570 32.24 -13.55 14.19
N LEU A 571 31.67 -12.48 14.73
CA LEU A 571 31.59 -12.19 16.15
C LEU A 571 30.22 -12.59 16.71
N TRP A 572 29.16 -12.07 16.09
CA TRP A 572 27.77 -12.32 16.47
C TRP A 572 26.81 -11.96 15.32
N ASP A 573 25.61 -12.55 15.35
CA ASP A 573 24.43 -12.08 14.63
C ASP A 573 23.36 -11.70 15.67
N ALA A 574 22.88 -10.46 15.62
CA ALA A 574 21.88 -9.97 16.55
C ALA A 574 20.52 -10.67 16.42
N GLY A 575 20.17 -11.14 15.21
CA GLY A 575 18.96 -11.94 14.99
C GLY A 575 19.06 -13.29 15.70
N GLN A 576 20.19 -13.98 15.55
CA GLN A 576 20.49 -15.22 16.26
C GLN A 576 20.52 -15.01 17.79
N ALA A 577 21.20 -13.96 18.27
CA ALA A 577 21.25 -13.65 19.71
C ALA A 577 19.83 -13.44 20.29
N LEU A 578 18.95 -12.76 19.57
CA LEU A 578 17.55 -12.59 19.97
C LEU A 578 16.74 -13.90 19.85
N ALA A 579 17.04 -14.76 18.88
CA ALA A 579 16.44 -16.10 18.72
C ALA A 579 16.87 -17.07 19.83
N GLU A 580 18.07 -16.94 20.40
CA GLU A 580 18.56 -17.77 21.51
C GLU A 580 18.14 -17.24 22.90
N ARG A 581 17.92 -15.92 23.04
CA ARG A 581 17.52 -15.26 24.31
C ARG A 581 16.29 -15.88 24.97
N SER A 582 16.37 -16.17 26.28
CA SER A 582 15.23 -16.65 27.07
C SER A 582 14.26 -15.51 27.41
N LEU A 583 13.27 -15.27 26.54
CA LEU A 583 12.29 -14.18 26.72
C LEU A 583 11.40 -14.30 27.97
N LYS A 584 11.41 -15.46 28.65
CA LYS A 584 10.72 -15.67 29.95
C LYS A 584 11.49 -15.12 31.14
N THR A 585 12.82 -15.08 31.07
CA THR A 585 13.70 -14.56 32.14
C THR A 585 14.23 -13.17 31.80
N GLU A 586 14.42 -12.90 30.50
CA GLU A 586 14.97 -11.66 29.95
C GLU A 586 14.02 -11.16 28.86
N ALA A 587 12.84 -10.66 29.25
CA ALA A 587 11.84 -10.13 28.32
C ALA A 587 12.43 -9.03 27.41
N ARG A 588 11.92 -8.90 26.18
CA ARG A 588 12.28 -7.80 25.27
C ARG A 588 11.84 -6.47 25.88
N ARG A 589 12.66 -5.43 25.71
CA ARG A 589 12.30 -4.06 26.08
C ARG A 589 11.83 -3.31 24.83
N VAL A 590 10.57 -3.52 24.45
CA VAL A 590 9.93 -2.75 23.38
C VAL A 590 9.34 -1.48 23.98
N LEU A 591 9.56 -0.34 23.33
CA LEU A 591 9.26 1.01 23.80
C LEU A 591 8.33 1.75 22.84
N MET A 592 7.43 2.56 23.37
CA MET A 592 6.53 3.42 22.59
C MET A 592 6.35 4.81 23.21
N ALA A 593 5.97 5.77 22.37
CA ALA A 593 5.83 7.18 22.73
C ALA A 593 4.38 7.68 22.89
N LEU A 594 3.36 6.82 22.71
CA LEU A 594 1.94 7.20 22.72
C LEU A 594 1.16 6.72 23.95
N PHE A 595 0.16 7.51 24.36
CA PHE A 595 -0.73 7.26 25.50
C PHE A 595 -2.17 7.66 25.18
N ASP A 596 -3.10 7.02 25.88
CA ASP A 596 -4.48 7.47 26.07
C ASP A 596 -5.19 7.86 24.76
N ALA A 597 -5.29 6.89 23.84
CA ALA A 597 -6.01 7.07 22.58
C ALA A 597 -7.51 7.28 22.80
N VAL A 598 -8.10 8.17 22.00
CA VAL A 598 -9.55 8.43 21.96
C VAL A 598 -10.06 8.44 20.52
N SER A 599 -11.24 7.86 20.30
CA SER A 599 -11.97 7.98 19.04
C SER A 599 -12.64 9.35 18.97
N VAL A 600 -12.66 9.92 17.77
CA VAL A 600 -13.26 11.22 17.46
C VAL A 600 -14.07 11.08 16.18
N GLN A 601 -15.23 11.73 16.15
CA GLN A 601 -16.06 11.91 14.96
C GLN A 601 -16.25 13.41 14.77
N GLU A 602 -15.89 13.93 13.60
CA GLU A 602 -15.91 15.37 13.27
C GLU A 602 -16.72 15.59 11.99
N LYS A 603 -17.72 16.48 12.04
CA LYS A 603 -18.44 16.92 10.84
C LYS A 603 -17.57 17.91 10.08
N ILE A 604 -17.15 17.52 8.89
CA ILE A 604 -16.16 18.24 8.08
C ILE A 604 -16.81 19.31 7.21
N THR A 605 -17.84 18.94 6.43
CA THR A 605 -18.54 19.89 5.55
C THR A 605 -19.98 19.41 5.26
N VAL A 606 -20.73 20.27 4.58
CA VAL A 606 -22.04 19.97 3.98
C VAL A 606 -21.92 20.27 2.48
N PRO A 607 -21.91 19.24 1.62
CA PRO A 607 -21.80 19.40 0.17
C PRO A 607 -23.04 20.01 -0.50
N ASP A 608 -22.84 20.43 -1.74
CA ASP A 608 -23.81 21.09 -2.62
C ASP A 608 -24.50 20.12 -3.62
N GLY A 609 -24.28 18.81 -3.47
CA GLY A 609 -24.82 17.79 -4.39
C GLY A 609 -24.05 17.64 -5.72
N THR A 610 -23.01 18.44 -5.98
CA THR A 610 -22.30 18.47 -7.28
C THR A 610 -20.78 18.38 -7.16
N SER A 611 -20.22 18.91 -6.07
CA SER A 611 -18.79 18.92 -5.80
C SER A 611 -18.28 17.52 -5.43
N ARG A 612 -17.36 16.95 -6.22
CA ARG A 612 -16.63 15.72 -5.87
C ARG A 612 -15.35 15.97 -5.07
N HIS A 613 -14.76 17.16 -5.24
CA HIS A 613 -13.49 17.53 -4.63
C HIS A 613 -13.71 18.36 -3.37
N PHE A 614 -13.07 17.96 -2.27
CA PHE A 614 -13.09 18.68 -1.00
C PHE A 614 -11.68 18.84 -0.47
N SER A 615 -11.42 19.95 0.19
CA SER A 615 -10.19 20.15 0.97
C SER A 615 -10.49 20.95 2.23
N GLY A 616 -9.61 20.84 3.22
CA GLY A 616 -9.79 21.48 4.51
C GLY A 616 -8.82 20.93 5.53
N VAL A 617 -9.14 21.12 6.81
CA VAL A 617 -8.31 20.71 7.94
C VAL A 617 -9.18 20.02 8.98
N VAL A 618 -8.87 18.77 9.32
CA VAL A 618 -9.42 18.07 10.49
C VAL A 618 -8.78 18.68 11.75
N ASN A 619 -9.56 19.01 12.78
CA ASN A 619 -9.02 19.67 13.99
C ASN A 619 -8.38 18.65 14.96
N ALA A 620 -7.34 17.96 14.47
CA ALA A 620 -6.75 16.79 15.10
C ALA A 620 -5.22 16.78 15.05
N ALA A 621 -4.60 17.14 16.17
CA ALA A 621 -3.22 16.75 16.41
C ALA A 621 -3.14 15.24 16.68
N ASN A 622 -2.10 14.58 16.14
CA ASN A 622 -1.71 13.20 16.41
C ASN A 622 -2.79 12.13 16.08
N VAL A 623 -3.38 12.20 14.88
CA VAL A 623 -4.23 11.13 14.34
C VAL A 623 -3.42 9.84 14.20
N LEU A 624 -3.96 8.72 14.68
CA LEU A 624 -3.34 7.40 14.56
C LEU A 624 -3.37 6.93 13.11
N SER A 625 -2.25 6.43 12.62
CA SER A 625 -2.10 6.07 11.20
C SER A 625 -2.97 4.87 10.83
N GLY A 626 -3.74 4.98 9.76
CA GLY A 626 -4.69 3.97 9.30
C GLY A 626 -6.02 3.96 10.04
N SER A 627 -6.27 4.92 10.96
CA SER A 627 -7.53 5.03 11.70
C SER A 627 -8.54 6.00 11.10
N LEU A 628 -8.12 6.89 10.20
CA LEU A 628 -8.98 7.91 9.62
C LEU A 628 -9.85 7.34 8.50
N VAL A 629 -11.15 7.58 8.59
CA VAL A 629 -12.15 7.26 7.58
C VAL A 629 -13.01 8.49 7.34
N PHE A 630 -13.07 8.95 6.10
CA PHE A 630 -14.11 9.87 5.66
C PHE A 630 -15.30 9.07 5.17
N ARG A 631 -16.48 9.38 5.71
CA ARG A 631 -17.78 8.87 5.28
C ARG A 631 -18.59 10.00 4.69
N ALA A 632 -19.26 9.71 3.59
CA ALA A 632 -20.30 10.55 3.03
C ALA A 632 -21.40 9.64 2.46
N VAL A 633 -22.51 10.24 2.08
CA VAL A 633 -23.55 9.60 1.27
C VAL A 633 -23.59 10.35 -0.05
N SER A 634 -23.76 9.63 -1.15
CA SER A 634 -23.78 10.17 -2.50
C SER A 634 -25.15 10.80 -2.85
N SER A 635 -25.27 11.67 -3.87
CA SER A 635 -26.51 12.31 -4.40
C SER A 635 -27.74 11.41 -4.68
N ALA A 636 -27.62 10.08 -4.64
CA ALA A 636 -28.71 9.09 -4.69
C ALA A 636 -28.45 7.90 -3.74
N GLY A 637 -27.78 8.19 -2.63
CA GLY A 637 -27.84 7.37 -1.42
C GLY A 637 -26.82 6.25 -1.31
N LEU A 638 -25.79 6.13 -2.15
CA LEU A 638 -24.75 5.12 -1.91
C LEU A 638 -23.80 5.62 -0.80
N PRO A 639 -23.38 4.74 0.14
CA PRO A 639 -22.33 5.09 1.08
C PRO A 639 -21.01 5.30 0.31
N LEU A 640 -20.33 6.41 0.57
CA LEU A 640 -19.02 6.75 0.02
C LEU A 640 -17.99 6.71 1.15
N MET A 641 -16.93 5.93 0.97
CA MET A 641 -15.91 5.74 1.99
C MET A 641 -14.49 5.96 1.47
N LEU A 642 -13.74 6.84 2.15
CA LEU A 642 -12.32 7.07 1.91
C LEU A 642 -11.54 6.73 3.18
N ARG A 643 -10.78 5.64 3.15
CA ARG A 643 -9.97 5.14 4.27
C ARG A 643 -8.52 5.57 4.14
N ASP A 644 -7.93 5.97 5.26
CA ASP A 644 -6.49 6.16 5.38
C ASP A 644 -5.75 4.83 5.31
N THR A 645 -4.86 4.74 4.32
CA THR A 645 -4.05 3.54 4.04
C THR A 645 -2.84 3.41 4.96
N GLY A 646 -2.53 4.43 5.76
CA GLY A 646 -1.39 4.46 6.67
C GLY A 646 -0.16 5.23 6.16
N ASN A 647 -0.18 5.70 4.90
CA ASN A 647 0.86 6.54 4.28
C ASN A 647 0.28 7.84 3.66
N GLY A 648 -0.86 8.30 4.22
CA GLY A 648 -1.54 9.55 3.84
C GLY A 648 -2.06 9.57 2.42
N ILE A 649 -2.23 8.40 1.81
CA ILE A 649 -3.19 8.19 0.74
C ILE A 649 -4.53 7.83 1.41
N LEU A 650 -5.59 8.50 0.99
CA LEU A 650 -6.97 8.08 1.24
C LEU A 650 -7.45 7.29 0.01
N ALA A 651 -8.04 6.12 0.22
CA ALA A 651 -8.49 5.23 -0.84
C ALA A 651 -9.81 4.54 -0.49
N GLY A 652 -10.59 4.19 -1.52
CA GLY A 652 -11.91 3.59 -1.40
C GLY A 652 -12.79 4.06 -2.57
N ASP A 653 -13.91 4.69 -2.28
CA ASP A 653 -14.84 5.28 -3.26
C ASP A 653 -14.35 6.66 -3.73
N GLY A 654 -13.08 6.70 -4.12
CA GLY A 654 -12.35 7.91 -4.49
C GLY A 654 -10.86 7.79 -4.22
N ILE A 655 -10.19 8.93 -4.30
CA ILE A 655 -8.79 9.13 -3.88
C ILE A 655 -8.67 10.37 -3.00
N GLY A 656 -7.56 10.50 -2.27
CA GLY A 656 -7.28 11.71 -1.50
C GLY A 656 -5.92 11.66 -0.81
N THR A 657 -5.59 12.73 -0.11
CA THR A 657 -4.43 12.79 0.77
C THR A 657 -4.78 13.26 2.17
N PHE A 658 -4.00 12.86 3.17
CA PHE A 658 -4.14 13.36 4.54
C PHE A 658 -2.78 13.60 5.20
N ASN A 659 -2.54 14.84 5.62
CA ASN A 659 -1.37 15.24 6.38
C ASN A 659 -1.65 15.14 7.88
N ARG A 660 -1.13 14.11 8.55
CA ARG A 660 -1.33 13.90 10.00
C ARG A 660 -0.73 14.99 10.90
N SER A 661 0.20 15.80 10.38
CA SER A 661 0.89 16.86 11.16
C SER A 661 0.18 18.20 11.09
N SER A 662 -0.43 18.55 9.95
CA SER A 662 -1.25 19.78 9.81
C SER A 662 -2.75 19.55 9.97
N GLY A 663 -3.22 18.30 9.82
CA GLY A 663 -4.64 17.95 9.72
C GLY A 663 -5.22 18.21 8.33
N GLU A 664 -4.44 18.73 7.38
CA GLU A 664 -4.90 19.04 6.03
C GLU A 664 -5.29 17.77 5.27
N TYR A 665 -6.41 17.81 4.56
CA TYR A 665 -6.86 16.73 3.71
C TYR A 665 -7.24 17.24 2.31
N THR A 666 -7.17 16.33 1.33
CA THR A 666 -7.89 16.44 0.06
C THR A 666 -8.70 15.17 -0.14
N LEU A 667 -9.93 15.31 -0.62
CA LEU A 667 -10.82 14.22 -1.03
C LEU A 667 -11.23 14.47 -2.47
N GLU A 668 -11.26 13.42 -3.27
CA GLU A 668 -11.92 13.33 -4.56
C GLU A 668 -12.72 12.04 -4.55
N PHE A 669 -14.02 12.14 -4.24
CA PHE A 669 -14.91 10.99 -4.31
C PHE A 669 -15.18 10.63 -5.77
N THR A 670 -15.40 9.34 -6.06
CA THR A 670 -15.83 8.89 -7.40
C THR A 670 -17.16 9.56 -7.79
N HIS A 671 -18.08 9.69 -6.84
CA HIS A 671 -19.40 10.28 -7.01
C HIS A 671 -19.57 11.50 -6.08
N ALA A 672 -20.41 12.47 -6.46
CA ALA A 672 -20.64 13.65 -5.62
C ALA A 672 -21.45 13.25 -4.37
N PRO A 673 -21.04 13.67 -3.16
CA PRO A 673 -21.89 13.57 -1.97
C PRO A 673 -23.20 14.36 -2.11
N CYS A 674 -24.30 13.87 -1.50
CA CYS A 674 -25.61 14.51 -1.58
C CYS A 674 -25.64 15.94 -1.00
N GLU A 675 -26.50 16.79 -1.58
CA GLU A 675 -26.77 18.13 -1.06
C GLU A 675 -27.33 18.04 0.37
N GLY A 676 -26.77 18.79 1.31
CA GLY A 676 -27.21 18.79 2.71
C GLY A 676 -26.67 17.64 3.58
N CYS A 677 -26.16 16.56 2.98
CA CYS A 677 -25.55 15.44 3.68
C CYS A 677 -24.24 15.87 4.38
N ALA A 678 -23.87 15.22 5.49
CA ALA A 678 -22.61 15.51 6.16
C ALA A 678 -21.48 14.65 5.58
N VAL A 679 -20.35 15.28 5.23
CA VAL A 679 -19.07 14.54 5.19
C VAL A 679 -18.55 14.46 6.62
N ILE A 680 -18.33 13.26 7.10
CA ILE A 680 -17.91 12.96 8.49
C ILE A 680 -16.52 12.34 8.44
N ALA A 681 -15.60 12.83 9.27
CA ALA A 681 -14.33 12.18 9.54
C ALA A 681 -14.40 11.41 10.86
N GLU A 682 -14.12 10.12 10.83
CA GLU A 682 -13.95 9.25 11.99
C GLU A 682 -12.48 8.88 12.12
N TYR A 683 -11.89 9.06 13.29
CA TYR A 683 -10.48 8.76 13.51
C TYR A 683 -10.14 8.53 14.98
N ALA A 684 -9.05 7.83 15.24
CA ALA A 684 -8.45 7.77 16.56
C ALA A 684 -7.30 8.78 16.67
N ARG A 685 -7.09 9.39 17.84
CA ARG A 685 -5.92 10.22 18.13
C ARG A 685 -5.33 9.89 19.50
N ALA A 686 -4.02 10.07 19.65
CA ALA A 686 -3.31 9.78 20.91
C ALA A 686 -2.29 10.87 21.26
N ALA A 687 -2.02 11.07 22.55
CA ALA A 687 -1.00 12.01 22.99
C ALA A 687 0.39 11.35 22.97
N SER A 688 1.40 12.06 22.46
CA SER A 688 2.80 11.65 22.56
C SER A 688 3.49 12.23 23.82
N SER A 689 4.54 11.55 24.30
CA SER A 689 5.41 12.06 25.37
C SER A 689 6.88 11.83 25.03
N PRO A 690 7.79 12.72 25.45
CA PRO A 690 9.23 12.44 25.38
C PRO A 690 9.65 11.25 26.26
N VAL A 691 8.86 10.91 27.29
CA VAL A 691 9.10 9.74 28.14
C VAL A 691 8.50 8.50 27.51
N LEU A 692 9.37 7.62 27.01
CA LEU A 692 8.99 6.30 26.49
C LEU A 692 8.44 5.41 27.61
N ARG A 693 7.36 4.66 27.33
CA ARG A 693 6.89 3.56 28.18
C ARG A 693 7.17 2.20 27.53
N PRO A 694 7.25 1.12 28.31
CA PRO A 694 7.18 -0.23 27.77
C PRO A 694 5.93 -0.42 26.91
N PHE A 695 6.02 -1.26 25.90
CA PHE A 695 4.88 -1.79 25.16
C PHE A 695 4.41 -3.08 25.84
N SER A 696 3.27 -3.03 26.53
CA SER A 696 2.73 -4.16 27.30
C SER A 696 1.21 -4.16 27.41
N ALA A 697 0.65 -5.22 28.00
CA ALA A 697 -0.78 -5.40 28.24
C ALA A 697 -1.44 -4.25 29.04
N GLU A 698 -0.67 -3.63 29.93
CA GLU A 698 -1.08 -2.56 30.86
C GLU A 698 -1.03 -1.16 30.22
N THR A 699 -0.17 -0.96 29.23
CA THR A 699 0.07 0.35 28.61
C THR A 699 -0.61 0.51 27.24
N THR A 700 -0.85 -0.60 26.54
CA THR A 700 -1.28 -0.62 25.15
C THR A 700 -2.76 -1.03 25.06
N THR A 701 -3.60 -0.09 24.64
CA THR A 701 -5.05 -0.31 24.43
C THR A 701 -5.33 -0.91 23.05
N ALA A 702 -6.55 -1.44 22.84
CA ALA A 702 -6.95 -1.98 21.54
C ALA A 702 -6.95 -0.89 20.45
N LEU A 703 -7.46 0.30 20.80
CA LEU A 703 -7.48 1.47 19.92
C LEU A 703 -6.08 1.95 19.51
N LEU A 704 -5.07 1.87 20.40
CA LEU A 704 -3.68 2.17 20.05
C LEU A 704 -3.10 1.20 19.00
N LEU A 705 -3.65 -0.01 18.89
CA LEU A 705 -3.25 -1.04 17.92
C LEU A 705 -4.13 -1.07 16.66
N GLY A 706 -5.06 -0.12 16.51
CA GLY A 706 -6.01 -0.09 15.39
C GLY A 706 -6.98 -1.27 15.38
N LEU A 707 -7.28 -1.84 16.55
CA LEU A 707 -8.24 -2.93 16.70
C LEU A 707 -9.63 -2.37 17.05
N ASP A 708 -10.64 -2.87 16.35
CA ASP A 708 -12.05 -2.55 16.50
C ASP A 708 -12.92 -3.83 16.42
N ASP A 709 -14.22 -3.71 16.61
CA ASP A 709 -15.19 -4.80 16.53
C ASP A 709 -15.78 -4.99 15.12
N SER A 710 -15.10 -4.49 14.08
CA SER A 710 -15.56 -4.61 12.70
C SER A 710 -15.68 -6.08 12.26
N LYS A 711 -16.61 -6.35 11.34
CA LYS A 711 -16.94 -7.68 10.84
C LYS A 711 -16.78 -7.77 9.34
N VAL A 712 -16.42 -8.97 8.87
CA VAL A 712 -16.45 -9.34 7.46
C VAL A 712 -17.73 -10.13 7.21
N HIS A 713 -18.56 -9.64 6.28
CA HIS A 713 -19.89 -10.19 6.00
C HIS A 713 -19.84 -11.70 5.72
N GLY A 714 -20.50 -12.50 6.56
CA GLY A 714 -20.55 -13.97 6.46
C GLY A 714 -19.28 -14.72 6.90
N VAL A 715 -18.26 -14.03 7.46
CA VAL A 715 -16.96 -14.64 7.81
C VAL A 715 -16.55 -14.40 9.29
N GLY A 716 -17.19 -13.49 10.01
CA GLY A 716 -16.92 -13.22 11.44
C GLY A 716 -16.23 -11.87 11.67
N PHE A 717 -15.54 -11.71 12.80
CA PHE A 717 -14.84 -10.45 13.11
C PHE A 717 -13.57 -10.27 12.26
N THR A 718 -13.34 -9.03 11.78
CA THR A 718 -12.10 -8.64 11.09
C THR A 718 -10.89 -8.88 11.98
N TRP A 719 -11.02 -8.62 13.28
CA TRP A 719 -9.95 -8.69 14.27
C TRP A 719 -10.04 -9.87 15.25
N ASP A 720 -10.78 -10.92 14.88
CA ASP A 720 -10.52 -12.27 15.43
C ASP A 720 -9.12 -12.70 14.95
N LEU A 721 -8.14 -12.64 15.87
CA LEU A 721 -6.73 -12.95 15.65
C LEU A 721 -6.32 -14.28 16.31
N ASN A 722 -7.15 -14.81 17.20
CA ASN A 722 -6.91 -16.08 17.89
C ASN A 722 -7.64 -17.28 17.26
N GLY A 723 -8.66 -17.03 16.43
CA GLY A 723 -9.50 -18.00 15.72
C GLY A 723 -10.69 -18.54 16.51
N ASP A 724 -11.15 -17.85 17.57
CA ASP A 724 -12.22 -18.31 18.45
C ASP A 724 -13.63 -17.81 18.08
N GLY A 725 -13.74 -16.93 17.08
CA GLY A 725 -14.99 -16.37 16.58
C GLY A 725 -15.47 -15.10 17.30
N HIS A 726 -14.71 -14.58 18.27
CA HIS A 726 -15.01 -13.35 18.99
C HIS A 726 -14.01 -12.23 18.66
N TYR A 727 -14.32 -11.01 19.12
CA TYR A 727 -13.37 -9.91 19.21
C TYR A 727 -13.26 -9.52 20.69
N ASP A 728 -12.11 -9.74 21.31
CA ASP A 728 -11.97 -9.58 22.75
C ASP A 728 -10.56 -9.17 23.24
N GLN A 729 -10.32 -9.39 24.53
CA GLN A 729 -9.05 -9.08 25.17
C GLN A 729 -7.88 -9.96 24.67
N GLU A 730 -8.09 -11.22 24.29
CA GLU A 730 -7.04 -12.12 23.81
C GLU A 730 -6.52 -11.73 22.43
N ASP A 731 -7.31 -11.11 21.55
CA ASP A 731 -6.83 -10.55 20.27
C ASP A 731 -5.82 -9.43 20.50
N ARG A 732 -6.12 -8.50 21.41
CA ARG A 732 -5.15 -7.48 21.85
C ARG A 732 -3.88 -8.14 22.39
N GLN A 733 -4.01 -9.20 23.18
CA GLN A 733 -2.86 -9.94 23.68
C GLN A 733 -2.12 -10.69 22.57
N ALA A 734 -2.77 -11.13 21.48
CA ALA A 734 -2.14 -11.80 20.36
C ALA A 734 -1.14 -10.86 19.65
N VAL A 735 -1.56 -9.63 19.32
CA VAL A 735 -0.65 -8.61 18.76
C VAL A 735 0.49 -8.31 19.72
N ILE A 736 0.19 -8.09 21.01
CA ILE A 736 1.22 -7.75 22.01
C ILE A 736 2.24 -8.89 22.16
N ARG A 737 1.79 -10.14 22.25
CA ARG A 737 2.64 -11.35 22.32
C ARG A 737 3.54 -11.47 21.07
N ARG A 738 2.99 -11.27 19.87
CA ARG A 738 3.73 -11.36 18.60
C ARG A 738 4.91 -10.38 18.52
N ILE A 739 4.67 -9.12 18.88
CA ILE A 739 5.69 -8.07 18.91
C ILE A 739 6.73 -8.35 20.03
N LEU A 740 6.29 -8.82 21.19
CA LEU A 740 7.19 -9.24 22.28
C LEU A 740 7.96 -10.55 22.00
N GLY A 741 7.73 -11.21 20.86
CA GLY A 741 8.53 -12.35 20.41
C GLY A 741 7.91 -13.73 20.64
N PHE A 742 6.58 -13.83 20.74
CA PHE A 742 5.86 -15.08 21.02
C PHE A 742 4.78 -15.38 19.98
N ASP A 743 4.60 -16.65 19.61
CA ASP A 743 3.55 -17.10 18.69
C ASP A 743 2.22 -17.39 19.42
N ASN A 744 2.30 -17.67 20.73
CA ASN A 744 1.16 -17.85 21.62
C ASN A 744 1.60 -17.63 23.08
N ALA A 745 0.70 -17.83 24.04
CA ALA A 745 0.97 -17.61 25.47
C ALA A 745 2.18 -18.39 26.05
N THR A 746 2.67 -19.44 25.39
CA THR A 746 3.74 -20.30 25.93
C THR A 746 4.95 -20.50 25.02
N GLN A 747 4.75 -20.37 23.70
CA GLN A 747 5.72 -20.61 22.63
C GLN A 747 6.36 -19.30 22.15
N LYS A 748 7.69 -19.26 22.19
CA LYS A 748 8.50 -18.18 21.63
C LYS A 748 8.56 -18.33 20.10
N ARG A 749 8.55 -17.21 19.36
CA ARG A 749 8.94 -17.15 17.94
C ARG A 749 10.32 -17.78 17.77
N ALA A 750 10.47 -18.65 16.76
CA ALA A 750 11.77 -19.19 16.37
C ALA A 750 12.77 -18.07 16.02
N TRP A 751 12.28 -16.99 15.41
CA TRP A 751 13.06 -15.79 15.12
C TRP A 751 12.23 -14.52 15.43
N PRO A 752 12.57 -13.75 16.50
CA PRO A 752 11.80 -12.56 16.89
C PRO A 752 12.21 -11.24 16.21
N LEU A 753 13.30 -11.22 15.42
CA LEU A 753 13.76 -10.04 14.71
C LEU A 753 13.22 -10.04 13.27
N ASP A 754 12.36 -9.08 12.94
CA ASP A 754 11.78 -8.95 11.60
C ASP A 754 12.82 -8.44 10.59
N GLY A 755 12.64 -8.75 9.30
CA GLY A 755 13.61 -8.53 8.22
C GLY A 755 14.21 -7.12 8.14
N ILE A 756 15.51 -7.04 7.83
CA ILE A 756 16.24 -5.78 7.64
C ILE A 756 16.74 -5.71 6.19
N ASP A 757 16.38 -4.65 5.47
CA ASP A 757 16.50 -4.62 4.00
C ASP A 757 17.29 -3.38 3.51
N HIS A 758 16.68 -2.20 3.63
CA HIS A 758 17.23 -0.91 3.21
C HIS A 758 17.85 -0.11 4.38
N SER A 759 18.05 -0.73 5.54
CA SER A 759 18.53 -0.02 6.75
C SER A 759 20.00 -0.33 7.02
N THR A 760 20.87 0.58 6.58
CA THR A 760 22.30 0.65 6.92
C THR A 760 22.43 0.94 8.42
N PRO A 761 23.15 0.12 9.21
CA PRO A 761 23.18 0.25 10.66
C PRO A 761 23.98 1.49 11.12
N ALA A 762 23.37 2.35 11.93
CA ALA A 762 24.08 3.46 12.56
C ALA A 762 24.81 2.99 13.83
N VAL A 763 26.14 2.89 13.77
CA VAL A 763 26.96 2.41 14.90
C VAL A 763 27.50 3.60 15.70
N VAL A 764 27.10 3.69 16.97
CA VAL A 764 27.31 4.85 17.84
C VAL A 764 28.13 4.45 19.05
N GLY A 765 29.41 4.82 19.06
CA GLY A 765 30.29 4.79 20.24
C GLY A 765 30.43 6.18 20.90
N PRO A 766 31.44 6.38 21.76
CA PRO A 766 31.86 7.73 22.17
C PRO A 766 32.15 8.61 20.94
N PRO A 767 31.83 9.91 20.97
CA PRO A 767 31.91 10.78 19.80
C PRO A 767 33.34 11.25 19.50
N CYS A 768 33.62 11.47 18.21
CA CYS A 768 34.89 12.01 17.70
C CYS A 768 34.87 13.57 17.69
N LEU A 769 35.84 14.20 17.02
CA LEU A 769 35.73 15.61 16.64
C LEU A 769 35.10 15.71 15.24
N PRO A 770 33.86 16.23 15.09
CA PRO A 770 33.17 16.33 13.81
C PRO A 770 33.72 17.48 12.95
N PRO A 771 33.51 17.48 11.62
CA PRO A 771 34.06 18.51 10.72
C PRO A 771 33.75 19.95 11.14
N TRP A 772 32.52 20.22 11.59
CA TRP A 772 32.10 21.56 12.03
C TRP A 772 32.95 22.11 13.19
N TYR A 773 33.53 21.25 14.04
CA TYR A 773 34.36 21.68 15.18
C TYR A 773 35.56 22.54 14.72
N PHE A 774 36.09 22.22 13.53
CA PHE A 774 37.19 22.92 12.88
C PHE A 774 36.73 24.12 12.02
N GLY A 775 35.41 24.34 11.89
CA GLY A 775 34.84 25.40 11.08
C GLY A 775 35.26 26.80 11.56
N THR A 776 35.64 27.67 10.62
CA THR A 776 36.23 28.99 10.93
C THR A 776 35.29 29.95 11.67
N GLN A 777 33.97 29.76 11.58
CA GLN A 777 32.96 30.56 12.30
C GLN A 777 32.36 29.82 13.52
N THR A 778 32.80 28.60 13.83
CA THR A 778 32.40 27.93 15.08
C THR A 778 33.03 28.65 16.28
N VAL A 779 32.19 29.03 17.24
CA VAL A 779 32.59 29.83 18.41
C VAL A 779 33.20 28.98 19.52
N ASP A 780 34.15 29.54 20.26
CA ASP A 780 34.88 28.79 21.30
C ASP A 780 33.97 28.29 22.43
N GLU A 781 32.90 29.04 22.78
CA GLU A 781 31.88 28.58 23.75
C GLU A 781 31.23 27.25 23.33
N GLU A 782 30.99 27.06 22.03
CA GLU A 782 30.41 25.82 21.49
C GLU A 782 31.43 24.69 21.49
N ARG A 783 32.71 24.98 21.17
CA ARG A 783 33.81 24.00 21.25
C ARG A 783 34.03 23.52 22.68
N ASP A 784 34.15 24.46 23.63
CA ASP A 784 34.33 24.18 25.05
C ASP A 784 33.15 23.36 25.61
N ALA A 785 31.92 23.69 25.22
CA ALA A 785 30.73 22.92 25.62
C ALA A 785 30.73 21.50 25.01
N TYR A 786 31.16 21.34 23.76
CA TYR A 786 31.28 20.02 23.12
C TYR A 786 32.38 19.19 23.75
N ASP A 787 33.54 19.78 24.03
CA ASP A 787 34.66 19.16 24.73
C ASP A 787 34.26 18.69 26.13
N ALA A 788 33.62 19.57 26.92
CA ALA A 788 33.12 19.22 28.25
C ALA A 788 32.07 18.09 28.20
N TRP A 789 31.19 18.10 27.21
CA TRP A 789 30.17 17.07 27.04
C TRP A 789 30.78 15.72 26.61
N ARG A 790 31.62 15.68 25.58
CA ARG A 790 32.22 14.42 25.08
C ARG A 790 33.20 13.80 26.07
N GLN A 791 33.87 14.62 26.88
CA GLN A 791 34.77 14.18 27.95
C GLN A 791 34.02 13.80 29.24
N SER A 792 32.72 14.12 29.34
CA SER A 792 31.92 13.71 30.49
C SER A 792 31.91 12.18 30.62
N LYS A 793 31.97 11.67 31.86
CA LYS A 793 32.08 10.22 32.11
C LYS A 793 30.99 9.40 31.42
N ALA A 794 29.76 9.92 31.38
CA ALA A 794 28.62 9.25 30.75
C ALA A 794 28.82 9.07 29.23
N VAL A 795 29.35 10.08 28.54
CA VAL A 795 29.53 10.06 27.08
C VAL A 795 30.85 9.39 26.69
N ALA A 796 31.96 9.72 27.36
CA ALA A 796 33.28 9.17 27.08
C ALA A 796 33.37 7.64 27.32
N GLN A 797 32.58 7.11 28.26
CA GLN A 797 32.58 5.69 28.62
C GLN A 797 31.35 4.93 28.13
N ARG A 798 30.48 5.54 27.30
CA ARG A 798 29.28 4.86 26.79
C ARG A 798 29.64 3.59 26.02
N LYS A 799 28.73 2.61 26.07
CA LYS A 799 28.81 1.42 25.22
C LYS A 799 28.57 1.82 23.76
N THR A 800 29.12 1.05 22.84
CA THR A 800 28.79 1.13 21.42
C THR A 800 27.45 0.44 21.19
N VAL A 801 26.57 1.08 20.41
CA VAL A 801 25.28 0.52 20.01
C VAL A 801 25.13 0.61 18.51
N ALA A 802 24.67 -0.46 17.87
CA ALA A 802 24.24 -0.45 16.48
C ALA A 802 22.71 -0.27 16.44
N TYR A 803 22.26 0.79 15.77
CA TYR A 803 20.84 1.07 15.54
C TYR A 803 20.44 0.69 14.13
N VAL A 804 19.31 0.00 13.97
CA VAL A 804 18.85 -0.43 12.65
C VAL A 804 17.32 -0.52 12.61
N GLY A 805 16.72 -0.13 11.50
CA GLY A 805 15.29 -0.23 11.26
C GLY A 805 14.90 -1.59 10.65
N SER A 806 13.72 -2.10 11.02
CA SER A 806 13.18 -3.37 10.50
C SER A 806 11.84 -3.21 9.79
N GLN A 807 11.52 -4.18 8.93
CA GLN A 807 10.21 -4.31 8.29
C GLN A 807 9.07 -4.60 9.29
N GLY A 808 9.37 -4.90 10.56
CA GLY A 808 8.37 -5.01 11.63
C GLY A 808 7.86 -3.66 12.19
N GLY A 809 8.27 -2.54 11.58
CA GLY A 809 7.83 -1.20 12.00
C GLY A 809 8.59 -0.65 13.21
N MET A 810 9.80 -1.13 13.47
CA MET A 810 10.59 -0.79 14.67
C MET A 810 12.03 -0.36 14.34
N VAL A 811 12.62 0.47 15.21
CA VAL A 811 14.09 0.63 15.30
C VAL A 811 14.59 -0.22 16.44
N HIS A 812 15.59 -1.06 16.18
CA HIS A 812 16.25 -1.91 17.17
C HIS A 812 17.60 -1.33 17.58
N ALA A 813 17.97 -1.52 18.85
CA ALA A 813 19.24 -1.11 19.41
C ALA A 813 20.01 -2.35 19.91
N PHE A 814 21.14 -2.66 19.30
CA PHE A 814 21.95 -3.84 19.60
C PHE A 814 23.28 -3.47 20.23
N HIS A 815 23.68 -4.23 21.24
CA HIS A 815 24.96 -4.02 21.91
C HIS A 815 26.15 -4.39 21.01
N ALA A 816 26.95 -3.38 20.69
CA ALA A 816 28.06 -3.46 19.74
C ALA A 816 29.43 -3.20 20.40
N GLY A 817 29.55 -3.43 21.70
CA GLY A 817 30.81 -3.45 22.44
C GLY A 817 31.23 -2.13 23.08
N ARG A 818 32.54 -1.90 23.21
CA ARG A 818 33.12 -0.74 23.91
C ARG A 818 34.21 -0.05 23.11
N TYR A 819 33.84 0.54 21.97
CA TYR A 819 34.76 1.29 21.13
C TYR A 819 35.30 2.55 21.84
N ARG A 820 36.56 2.90 21.58
CA ARG A 820 37.28 4.08 22.08
C ARG A 820 38.11 4.71 20.97
N HIS A 821 38.17 6.04 20.96
CA HIS A 821 39.07 6.79 20.08
C HIS A 821 40.51 6.79 20.61
N GLY A 822 41.46 6.81 19.69
CA GLY A 822 42.89 6.84 20.00
C GLY A 822 43.51 5.44 20.06
N ASP A 823 44.64 5.35 20.75
CA ASP A 823 45.49 4.16 20.81
C ASP A 823 45.11 3.25 21.99
N ASP A 824 45.15 1.93 21.81
CA ASP A 824 44.97 0.99 22.94
C ASP A 824 46.29 0.86 23.70
N PRO A 825 46.38 1.25 24.98
CA PRO A 825 47.56 0.97 25.80
C PRO A 825 47.84 -0.53 26.03
N SER A 826 46.94 -1.43 25.61
CA SER A 826 47.11 -2.89 25.71
C SER A 826 47.85 -3.53 24.51
N THR A 827 47.91 -2.86 23.36
CA THR A 827 48.53 -3.39 22.14
C THR A 827 49.93 -2.82 21.89
N ILE A 828 50.73 -3.51 21.06
CA ILE A 828 52.13 -3.11 20.74
C ILE A 828 52.16 -2.24 19.47
N VAL A 829 51.17 -2.39 18.60
CA VAL A 829 51.00 -1.64 17.36
C VAL A 829 50.00 -0.54 17.64
N LYS A 830 50.36 0.71 17.32
CA LYS A 830 49.46 1.85 17.52
C LYS A 830 48.16 1.67 16.73
N GLU A 831 47.02 1.80 17.39
CA GLU A 831 45.70 1.76 16.75
C GLU A 831 45.28 3.15 16.26
N ASN A 832 45.27 3.32 14.93
CA ASN A 832 45.00 4.59 14.24
C ASN A 832 43.51 4.80 13.92
N ARG A 833 42.70 3.75 14.04
CA ARG A 833 41.25 3.72 13.78
C ARG A 833 40.40 3.63 15.05
N GLY A 834 41.01 3.80 16.23
CA GLY A 834 40.40 3.47 17.51
C GLY A 834 40.36 1.96 17.77
N TYR A 835 39.99 1.60 19.00
CA TYR A 835 40.07 0.24 19.52
C TYR A 835 38.82 -0.14 20.32
N PHE A 836 38.62 -1.43 20.58
CA PHE A 836 37.57 -1.93 21.48
C PHE A 836 38.18 -2.25 22.84
N GLU A 837 37.75 -1.53 23.88
CA GLU A 837 38.29 -1.64 25.24
C GLU A 837 38.19 -3.08 25.76
N ALA A 838 39.34 -3.66 26.13
CA ALA A 838 39.46 -5.06 26.56
C ALA A 838 38.95 -6.10 25.52
N HIS A 839 38.96 -5.75 24.22
CA HIS A 839 38.46 -6.56 23.12
C HIS A 839 36.94 -6.88 23.23
N ASP A 840 36.18 -6.02 23.91
CA ASP A 840 34.72 -6.10 23.96
C ASP A 840 34.11 -5.58 22.66
N TYR A 841 33.92 -6.49 21.69
CA TYR A 841 33.26 -6.24 20.40
C TYR A 841 31.73 -6.37 20.47
N GLY A 842 31.15 -6.49 21.66
CA GLY A 842 29.73 -6.75 21.87
C GLY A 842 29.32 -8.20 21.64
N ASP A 843 28.03 -8.44 21.78
CA ASP A 843 27.36 -9.75 21.77
C ASP A 843 26.09 -9.78 20.91
N GLY A 844 25.75 -8.66 20.25
CA GLY A 844 24.53 -8.54 19.43
C GLY A 844 23.24 -8.50 20.24
N ALA A 845 23.31 -8.40 21.58
CA ALA A 845 22.12 -8.45 22.42
C ALA A 845 21.20 -7.23 22.19
N GLU A 846 19.89 -7.47 21.99
CA GLU A 846 18.88 -6.41 21.86
C GLU A 846 18.71 -5.68 23.21
N LEU A 847 19.14 -4.42 23.26
CA LEU A 847 19.00 -3.54 24.43
C LEU A 847 17.55 -3.04 24.56
N TRP A 848 16.97 -2.63 23.44
CA TRP A 848 15.58 -2.22 23.30
C TRP A 848 15.18 -2.14 21.82
N ALA A 849 13.88 -2.07 21.57
CA ALA A 849 13.31 -1.68 20.28
C ALA A 849 12.29 -0.54 20.49
N PHE A 850 12.15 0.36 19.51
CA PHE A 850 11.23 1.49 19.54
C PHE A 850 10.21 1.38 18.41
N ILE A 851 8.92 1.53 18.75
CA ILE A 851 7.80 1.65 17.81
C ILE A 851 7.47 3.13 17.62
N PRO A 852 7.64 3.70 16.40
CA PRO A 852 7.20 5.06 16.10
C PRO A 852 5.67 5.22 16.25
N PRO A 853 5.17 6.38 16.70
CA PRO A 853 3.73 6.63 16.88
C PRO A 853 2.88 6.24 15.65
N SER A 854 3.32 6.61 14.45
CA SER A 854 2.67 6.30 13.17
C SER A 854 2.72 4.82 12.73
N ALA A 855 3.48 3.96 13.42
CA ALA A 855 3.52 2.51 13.18
C ALA A 855 2.55 1.73 14.10
N LEU A 856 2.31 2.25 15.31
CA LEU A 856 1.68 1.52 16.42
C LEU A 856 0.28 0.96 16.08
N SER A 857 -0.58 1.78 15.49
CA SER A 857 -1.95 1.42 15.10
C SER A 857 -2.05 0.49 13.90
N ARG A 858 -0.92 0.15 13.27
CA ARG A 858 -0.86 -0.72 12.09
C ARG A 858 -0.20 -2.07 12.39
N LEU A 859 0.32 -2.29 13.60
CA LEU A 859 0.98 -3.54 13.99
C LEU A 859 0.06 -4.77 13.90
N SER A 860 -1.25 -4.59 14.04
CA SER A 860 -2.27 -5.62 13.83
C SER A 860 -2.20 -6.24 12.41
N SER A 861 -1.87 -5.45 11.40
CA SER A 861 -1.72 -5.89 10.01
C SER A 861 -0.48 -6.78 9.74
N LEU A 862 0.43 -6.90 10.73
CA LEU A 862 1.54 -7.86 10.70
C LEU A 862 1.09 -9.29 11.07
N LEU A 863 -0.09 -9.45 11.69
CA LEU A 863 -0.71 -10.75 11.98
C LEU A 863 -1.85 -11.05 10.98
N LYS A 864 -2.66 -10.04 10.66
CA LYS A 864 -3.81 -10.18 9.76
C LYS A 864 -3.83 -9.00 8.77
N PRO A 865 -3.12 -9.12 7.63
CA PRO A 865 -3.06 -8.10 6.60
C PRO A 865 -4.46 -7.69 6.10
N GLN A 866 -4.73 -6.39 6.03
CA GLN A 866 -5.96 -5.86 5.42
C GLN A 866 -5.66 -5.26 4.04
N PRO A 867 -6.54 -5.39 3.04
CA PRO A 867 -6.28 -4.90 1.68
C PRO A 867 -6.29 -3.37 1.56
N TRP A 868 -6.80 -2.64 2.57
CA TRP A 868 -6.80 -1.17 2.62
C TRP A 868 -5.71 -0.56 3.51
N ILE A 869 -4.97 -1.34 4.30
CA ILE A 869 -3.95 -0.81 5.22
C ILE A 869 -2.56 -1.34 4.87
N LEU A 870 -1.58 -0.45 4.72
CA LEU A 870 -0.21 -0.85 4.48
C LEU A 870 0.48 -1.25 5.79
N PRO A 871 1.22 -2.37 5.82
CA PRO A 871 1.93 -2.80 7.00
C PRO A 871 2.96 -1.74 7.42
N PRO A 872 3.14 -1.50 8.73
CA PRO A 872 4.15 -0.57 9.20
C PRO A 872 5.53 -1.17 8.92
N SER A 873 6.44 -0.34 8.45
CA SER A 873 7.85 -0.68 8.24
C SER A 873 8.69 0.53 8.63
N VAL A 874 9.90 0.28 9.09
CA VAL A 874 10.93 1.29 9.34
C VAL A 874 12.18 0.79 8.60
N ASN A 875 12.13 0.80 7.27
CA ASN A 875 13.22 0.27 6.46
C ASN A 875 14.26 1.31 6.03
N ALA A 876 14.09 2.59 6.34
CA ALA A 876 15.11 3.60 6.10
C ALA A 876 16.32 3.43 7.04
N SER A 877 17.49 3.89 6.59
CA SER A 877 18.69 3.92 7.42
C SER A 877 18.62 5.03 8.47
N PRO A 878 18.84 4.74 9.76
CA PRO A 878 18.98 5.78 10.77
C PRO A 878 20.19 6.67 10.48
N CYS A 879 19.99 7.98 10.53
CA CYS A 879 21.07 8.97 10.60
C CYS A 879 21.30 9.33 12.07
N VAL A 880 22.56 9.42 12.51
CA VAL A 880 22.90 9.85 13.88
C VAL A 880 23.86 11.03 13.82
N GLN A 881 23.59 12.05 14.63
CA GLN A 881 24.43 13.24 14.74
C GLN A 881 24.41 13.81 16.16
N ASP A 882 25.55 14.33 16.61
CA ASP A 882 25.60 15.15 17.83
C ASP A 882 25.10 16.57 17.54
N VAL A 883 24.05 16.98 18.25
CA VAL A 883 23.31 18.22 18.04
C VAL A 883 23.42 19.12 19.27
N ALA A 884 23.73 20.40 19.05
CA ALA A 884 23.75 21.41 20.10
C ALA A 884 22.33 21.93 20.39
N VAL A 885 21.88 21.78 21.64
CA VAL A 885 20.62 22.36 22.13
C VAL A 885 20.92 23.53 23.05
N ARG A 886 20.53 24.74 22.64
CA ARG A 886 20.60 25.93 23.50
C ARG A 886 19.58 25.83 24.63
N THR A 887 20.05 26.01 25.87
CA THR A 887 19.26 26.05 27.10
C THR A 887 19.36 27.42 27.77
N GLN A 888 18.57 27.69 28.81
CA GLN A 888 18.68 28.93 29.61
C GLN A 888 20.03 29.07 30.32
N THR A 889 20.80 27.98 30.48
CA THR A 889 22.05 27.92 31.23
C THR A 889 23.29 27.69 30.35
N GLY A 890 23.15 27.76 29.02
CA GLY A 890 24.23 27.52 28.05
C GLY A 890 23.88 26.45 27.02
N VAL A 891 24.88 25.92 26.32
CA VAL A 891 24.72 24.86 25.31
C VAL A 891 24.77 23.47 25.97
N THR A 892 23.90 22.55 25.54
CA THR A 892 23.93 21.14 25.94
C THR A 892 23.83 20.27 24.69
N PHE A 893 24.74 19.32 24.54
CA PHE A 893 24.74 18.41 23.39
C PHE A 893 23.90 17.16 23.64
N LYS A 894 23.30 16.64 22.57
CA LYS A 894 22.60 15.36 22.52
C LYS A 894 23.06 14.59 21.29
N THR A 895 23.22 13.28 21.40
CA THR A 895 23.30 12.40 20.22
C THR A 895 21.88 12.10 19.76
N VAL A 896 21.49 12.67 18.63
CA VAL A 896 20.14 12.52 18.04
C VAL A 896 20.19 11.46 16.95
N LEU A 897 19.32 10.46 17.06
CA LEU A 897 19.01 9.52 15.99
C LEU A 897 17.77 10.00 15.25
N VAL A 898 17.83 10.08 13.93
CA VAL A 898 16.71 10.38 13.03
C VAL A 898 16.50 9.18 12.12
N SER A 899 15.27 8.71 11.97
CA SER A 899 14.92 7.65 11.02
C SER A 899 13.51 7.88 10.44
N ALA A 900 13.13 7.08 9.46
CA ALA A 900 11.90 7.23 8.70
C ALA A 900 11.28 5.86 8.36
N GLN A 901 10.00 5.86 8.00
CA GLN A 901 9.29 4.62 7.64
C GLN A 901 9.66 4.05 6.27
N GLY A 902 10.23 4.87 5.37
CA GLY A 902 10.66 4.44 4.04
C GLY A 902 9.47 3.98 3.18
N VAL A 903 9.37 2.67 2.91
CA VAL A 903 8.20 2.10 2.20
C VAL A 903 6.98 1.97 3.13
N GLY A 904 7.21 1.91 4.44
CA GLY A 904 6.17 1.65 5.44
C GLY A 904 5.23 2.81 5.78
N GLY A 905 5.45 4.00 5.24
CA GLY A 905 4.64 5.18 5.54
C GLY A 905 5.41 6.48 5.45
N GLU A 906 4.77 7.56 5.90
CA GLU A 906 5.08 8.95 5.53
C GLU A 906 5.87 9.76 6.57
N SER A 907 6.43 9.11 7.60
CA SER A 907 6.97 9.82 8.77
C SER A 907 8.50 9.84 8.86
N VAL A 908 9.00 10.91 9.47
CA VAL A 908 10.34 11.03 10.05
C VAL A 908 10.19 11.21 11.55
N PHE A 909 10.97 10.48 12.34
CA PHE A 909 10.99 10.64 13.80
C PHE A 909 12.42 10.75 14.32
N ALA A 910 12.56 11.33 15.50
CA ALA A 910 13.83 11.46 16.18
C ALA A 910 13.79 10.98 17.64
N LEU A 911 14.89 10.35 18.05
CA LEU A 911 15.17 9.91 19.41
C LEU A 911 16.44 10.60 19.92
N ASP A 912 16.44 10.94 21.21
CA ASP A 912 17.68 11.20 21.94
C ASP A 912 18.25 9.85 22.38
N VAL A 913 19.44 9.51 21.87
CA VAL A 913 20.19 8.29 22.19
C VAL A 913 21.52 8.61 22.89
N THR A 914 21.62 9.78 23.53
CA THR A 914 22.81 10.20 24.31
C THR A 914 23.17 9.19 25.39
N ASP A 915 22.15 8.73 26.14
CA ASP A 915 22.22 7.56 27.00
C ASP A 915 21.67 6.35 26.23
N PRO A 916 22.53 5.40 25.78
CA PRO A 916 22.09 4.23 25.03
C PRO A 916 21.15 3.30 25.82
N ASP A 917 21.14 3.36 27.16
CA ASP A 917 20.26 2.56 27.99
C ASP A 917 18.92 3.27 28.29
N ASN A 918 18.80 4.58 28.07
CA ASN A 918 17.58 5.34 28.37
C ASN A 918 17.26 6.32 27.23
N PRO A 919 16.87 5.82 26.04
CA PRO A 919 16.43 6.68 24.95
C PRO A 919 15.19 7.50 25.33
N ALA A 920 15.06 8.69 24.75
CA ALA A 920 13.87 9.52 24.87
C ALA A 920 13.31 9.88 23.48
N PHE A 921 11.99 9.99 23.36
CA PHE A 921 11.36 10.49 22.14
C PHE A 921 11.54 12.01 22.04
N LEU A 922 11.85 12.51 20.85
CA LEU A 922 11.95 13.95 20.62
C LEU A 922 10.73 14.45 19.85
N TRP A 923 10.47 13.87 18.68
CA TRP A 923 9.42 14.30 17.77
C TRP A 923 9.16 13.27 16.66
N GLU A 924 8.00 13.36 16.02
CA GLU A 924 7.68 12.75 14.73
C GLU A 924 7.02 13.83 13.85
N TYR A 925 7.33 13.84 12.56
CA TYR A 925 6.80 14.75 11.55
C TYR A 925 6.34 13.92 10.34
N THR A 926 5.24 14.35 9.71
CA THR A 926 4.59 13.68 8.58
C THR A 926 4.18 14.70 7.51
N ASP A 927 4.20 14.31 6.24
CA ASP A 927 3.64 15.09 5.14
C ASP A 927 3.29 14.11 3.99
N PRO A 928 2.18 14.26 3.24
CA PRO A 928 1.75 13.26 2.27
C PRO A 928 2.74 12.97 1.12
N ILE A 929 3.66 13.90 0.83
CA ILE A 929 4.72 13.68 -0.18
C ILE A 929 6.04 13.19 0.44
N LEU A 930 6.10 13.04 1.76
CA LEU A 930 7.22 12.48 2.50
C LEU A 930 7.09 10.94 2.44
N PHE A 931 8.15 10.26 2.00
CA PHE A 931 8.26 8.79 1.93
C PHE A 931 7.17 8.02 1.17
N ARG A 932 7.47 7.75 -0.11
CA ARG A 932 6.84 6.73 -0.98
C ARG A 932 7.90 6.12 -1.92
N SER A 933 9.13 5.95 -1.42
CA SER A 933 10.34 5.69 -2.22
C SER A 933 11.10 4.46 -1.74
N ARG A 934 11.80 3.82 -2.69
CA ARG A 934 12.82 2.78 -2.47
C ARG A 934 14.22 3.26 -2.90
N GLY A 935 14.36 4.51 -3.36
CA GLY A 935 15.47 4.98 -4.18
C GLY A 935 16.86 5.04 -3.53
N ALA A 936 16.98 4.96 -2.20
CA ALA A 936 18.24 4.65 -1.53
C ALA A 936 18.01 4.23 -0.06
N PRO A 937 18.98 3.57 0.59
CA PRO A 937 18.89 3.24 2.02
C PRO A 937 18.93 4.48 2.93
N ALA A 938 19.72 5.52 2.62
CA ALA A 938 19.89 6.71 3.44
C ALA A 938 19.05 7.89 2.92
N MET A 939 18.25 8.53 3.80
CA MET A 939 17.20 9.49 3.39
C MET A 939 17.30 10.86 4.06
N ALA A 940 18.02 10.97 5.17
CA ALA A 940 18.17 12.19 5.95
C ALA A 940 19.65 12.50 6.21
N ARG A 941 19.99 13.79 6.22
CA ARG A 941 21.28 14.30 6.74
C ARG A 941 20.98 15.36 7.80
N VAL A 942 21.85 15.46 8.80
CA VAL A 942 21.77 16.51 9.82
C VAL A 942 22.92 17.49 9.61
N GLY A 943 22.60 18.78 9.53
CA GLY A 943 23.56 19.86 9.27
C GLY A 943 23.30 21.11 10.10
N ARG A 944 24.19 22.09 9.97
CA ARG A 944 24.12 23.39 10.66
C ARG A 944 23.76 24.49 9.67
N LEU A 945 22.82 25.33 10.03
CA LEU A 945 22.45 26.57 9.33
C LEU A 945 22.90 27.77 10.17
N ASN A 946 23.26 28.87 9.51
CA ASN A 946 23.82 30.06 10.16
C ASN A 946 22.72 31.07 10.49
N ASP A 947 22.38 31.18 11.77
CA ASP A 947 21.43 32.17 12.29
C ASP A 947 22.18 33.28 13.04
N ALA A 948 22.60 34.33 12.31
CA ALA A 948 23.40 35.45 12.83
C ALA A 948 24.63 35.01 13.66
N GLY A 949 25.37 34.00 13.18
CA GLY A 949 26.53 33.42 13.87
C GLY A 949 26.18 32.37 14.93
N SER A 950 24.90 32.00 15.08
CA SER A 950 24.46 30.87 15.90
C SER A 950 24.09 29.64 15.06
N PRO A 951 24.35 28.41 15.54
CA PRO A 951 23.89 27.20 14.89
C PRO A 951 22.39 26.95 15.08
N LEU A 952 21.67 26.94 13.95
CA LEU A 952 20.39 26.28 13.82
C LEU A 952 20.63 24.88 13.26
N TRP A 953 20.51 23.86 14.10
CA TRP A 953 20.66 22.47 13.70
C TRP A 953 19.40 21.97 12.98
N ALA A 954 19.57 21.48 11.75
CA ALA A 954 18.47 21.06 10.89
C ALA A 954 18.65 19.64 10.36
N VAL A 955 17.54 18.90 10.29
CA VAL A 955 17.42 17.68 9.49
C VAL A 955 16.98 18.08 8.09
N PHE A 956 17.73 17.61 7.09
CA PHE A 956 17.43 17.74 5.67
C PHE A 956 16.90 16.41 5.18
N VAL A 957 15.66 16.39 4.67
CA VAL A 957 14.96 15.17 4.23
C VAL A 957 14.36 15.39 2.85
N ASN A 958 14.64 14.47 1.92
CA ASN A 958 14.06 14.49 0.59
C ASN A 958 12.61 13.96 0.61
N SER A 959 11.73 14.51 -0.22
CA SER A 959 10.41 13.94 -0.52
C SER A 959 10.54 12.54 -1.13
N GLY A 960 9.50 11.72 -0.98
CA GLY A 960 9.37 10.45 -1.70
C GLY A 960 8.88 10.65 -3.13
N GLN A 961 8.20 9.61 -3.65
CA GLN A 961 7.42 9.69 -4.89
C GLN A 961 6.24 10.66 -4.68
N THR A 962 6.24 11.79 -5.39
CA THR A 962 5.15 12.76 -5.34
C THR A 962 3.97 12.35 -6.23
N GLY A 963 2.80 12.96 -6.03
CA GLY A 963 1.66 12.82 -6.95
C GLY A 963 1.97 13.39 -8.35
N PRO A 964 1.25 12.96 -9.40
CA PRO A 964 1.56 13.30 -10.80
C PRO A 964 1.48 14.80 -11.13
N LEU A 965 0.87 15.61 -10.26
CA LEU A 965 0.78 17.07 -10.40
C LEU A 965 1.67 17.83 -9.38
N GLU A 966 2.34 17.12 -8.48
CA GLU A 966 3.07 17.71 -7.35
C GLU A 966 4.59 17.68 -7.62
N PRO A 967 5.31 18.79 -7.42
CA PRO A 967 6.77 18.82 -7.49
C PRO A 967 7.40 18.19 -6.23
N PRO A 968 8.60 17.59 -6.33
CA PRO A 968 9.38 17.14 -5.18
C PRO A 968 9.76 18.30 -4.26
N SER A 969 10.13 17.98 -3.02
CA SER A 969 10.49 18.96 -2.01
C SER A 969 11.65 18.50 -1.14
N LEU A 970 12.50 19.44 -0.74
CA LEU A 970 13.47 19.27 0.34
C LEU A 970 12.90 19.86 1.63
N PHE A 971 12.77 19.04 2.67
CA PHE A 971 12.27 19.42 3.98
C PHE A 971 13.42 19.75 4.93
N LEU A 972 13.33 20.90 5.59
CA LEU A 972 14.22 21.33 6.67
C LEU A 972 13.43 21.34 7.98
N LEU A 973 13.80 20.49 8.94
CA LEU A 973 13.18 20.37 10.27
C LEU A 973 14.19 20.73 11.37
N ASP A 974 13.77 21.39 12.45
CA ASP A 974 14.61 21.60 13.64
C ASP A 974 15.01 20.25 14.24
N ALA A 975 16.31 19.96 14.32
CA ALA A 975 16.80 18.63 14.71
C ALA A 975 16.42 18.22 16.15
N ALA A 976 16.23 19.19 17.05
CA ALA A 976 15.84 18.94 18.43
C ALA A 976 14.32 18.92 18.65
N ARG A 977 13.53 19.54 17.75
CA ARG A 977 12.10 19.83 17.98
C ARG A 977 11.15 19.29 16.89
N GLY A 978 11.64 18.90 15.72
CA GLY A 978 10.84 18.41 14.60
C GLY A 978 9.97 19.46 13.91
N LYS A 979 10.02 20.72 14.39
CA LYS A 979 9.27 21.82 13.81
C LYS A 979 9.81 22.11 12.39
N PRO A 980 8.96 22.22 11.36
CA PRO A 980 9.41 22.61 10.03
C PRO A 980 10.00 24.03 10.06
N ILE A 981 11.23 24.15 9.57
CA ILE A 981 11.91 25.41 9.23
C ILE A 981 11.47 25.84 7.83
N ARG A 982 11.48 24.91 6.86
CA ARG A 982 11.00 25.14 5.49
C ARG A 982 10.68 23.83 4.77
N LYS A 983 9.58 23.83 3.98
CA LYS A 983 9.39 22.91 2.85
C LYS A 983 9.83 23.66 1.58
N VAL A 984 10.94 23.25 0.99
CA VAL A 984 11.55 23.88 -0.19
C VAL A 984 11.04 23.13 -1.42
N SER A 985 10.14 23.77 -2.18
CA SER A 985 9.62 23.21 -3.43
C SER A 985 10.71 23.20 -4.50
N LEU A 986 10.87 22.08 -5.20
CA LEU A 986 11.88 21.86 -6.24
C LEU A 986 11.21 21.86 -7.62
N ASP A 987 10.36 22.87 -7.86
CA ASP A 987 9.48 22.97 -9.03
C ASP A 987 10.17 23.68 -10.21
N PHE A 988 10.36 22.93 -11.30
CA PHE A 988 10.79 23.43 -12.62
C PHE A 988 9.71 23.20 -13.69
N GLY A 989 8.44 23.13 -13.28
CA GLY A 989 7.28 22.91 -14.13
C GLY A 989 6.94 21.44 -14.33
N GLU A 990 6.26 21.12 -15.44
CA GLU A 990 5.77 19.77 -15.74
C GLU A 990 6.88 18.70 -15.76
N SER A 991 8.16 19.06 -15.99
CA SER A 991 9.25 18.09 -16.01
C SER A 991 9.60 17.51 -14.62
N THR A 992 9.33 18.25 -13.54
CA THR A 992 9.61 17.81 -12.16
C THR A 992 8.36 17.28 -11.43
N ARG A 993 7.17 17.34 -12.03
CA ARG A 993 5.97 16.82 -11.36
C ARG A 993 5.97 15.29 -11.34
N GLY A 994 5.43 14.69 -10.28
CA GLY A 994 5.44 13.25 -10.08
C GLY A 994 6.84 12.63 -10.03
N SER A 995 7.87 13.41 -9.71
CA SER A 995 9.26 12.94 -9.66
C SER A 995 9.60 12.28 -8.32
N LEU A 996 10.53 11.33 -8.37
CA LEU A 996 11.11 10.65 -7.22
C LEU A 996 12.50 11.22 -6.95
N LEU A 997 12.77 11.70 -5.74
CA LEU A 997 14.12 12.15 -5.37
C LEU A 997 15.06 10.98 -5.07
N SER A 998 16.30 11.12 -5.51
CA SER A 998 17.41 10.18 -5.32
C SER A 998 18.03 10.35 -3.92
N GLY A 999 17.99 9.29 -3.11
CA GLY A 999 18.72 9.15 -1.84
C GLY A 999 18.69 10.33 -0.86
N SER A 1000 19.80 10.52 -0.14
CA SER A 1000 19.96 11.61 0.83
C SER A 1000 20.53 12.88 0.17
N PRO A 1001 20.18 14.10 0.62
CA PRO A 1001 20.71 15.32 0.05
C PRO A 1001 22.21 15.48 0.32
N ALA A 1002 22.99 15.82 -0.70
CA ALA A 1002 24.42 16.05 -0.60
C ALA A 1002 24.70 17.45 -0.05
N LEU A 1003 24.81 17.57 1.29
CA LEU A 1003 25.08 18.82 2.00
C LEU A 1003 26.55 19.25 1.84
N VAL A 1004 26.78 20.54 1.63
CA VAL A 1004 28.12 21.10 1.37
C VAL A 1004 28.36 22.39 2.16
N ASP A 1005 29.43 22.40 2.95
CA ASP A 1005 30.13 23.60 3.44
C ASP A 1005 31.21 23.94 2.40
N THR A 1006 31.12 25.09 1.74
CA THR A 1006 32.00 25.48 0.62
C THR A 1006 33.04 26.55 0.97
N ASP A 1007 32.98 27.15 2.15
CA ASP A 1007 34.04 28.06 2.64
C ASP A 1007 34.72 27.66 3.96
N GLY A 1008 34.32 26.51 4.53
CA GLY A 1008 34.94 25.87 5.69
C GLY A 1008 34.58 26.56 7.00
N ASN A 1009 33.40 27.18 7.08
CA ASN A 1009 32.98 27.94 8.26
C ASN A 1009 32.27 27.09 9.32
N GLY A 1010 31.82 25.87 8.97
CA GLY A 1010 31.07 24.95 9.83
C GLY A 1010 29.55 24.91 9.59
N TYR A 1011 29.05 25.63 8.59
CA TYR A 1011 27.65 25.71 8.18
C TYR A 1011 27.44 25.19 6.76
N VAL A 1012 26.20 24.83 6.42
CA VAL A 1012 25.85 24.30 5.09
C VAL A 1012 25.51 25.46 4.17
N ASP A 1013 26.38 25.73 3.19
CA ASP A 1013 26.15 26.69 2.10
C ASP A 1013 25.07 26.21 1.12
N ARG A 1014 25.11 24.92 0.76
CA ARG A 1014 24.25 24.37 -0.31
C ARG A 1014 24.00 22.87 -0.17
N ALA A 1015 22.96 22.39 -0.85
CA ALA A 1015 22.68 20.97 -1.06
C ALA A 1015 22.52 20.65 -2.55
N TYR A 1016 22.87 19.43 -2.95
CA TYR A 1016 22.46 18.86 -4.24
C TYR A 1016 21.53 17.67 -4.02
N VAL A 1017 20.49 17.61 -4.83
CA VAL A 1017 19.52 16.50 -4.92
C VAL A 1017 19.32 16.16 -6.39
N ALA A 1018 18.92 14.93 -6.69
CA ALA A 1018 18.59 14.51 -8.04
C ALA A 1018 17.21 13.85 -8.09
N ASP A 1019 16.67 13.65 -9.29
CA ASP A 1019 15.41 12.95 -9.49
C ASP A 1019 15.45 11.88 -10.60
N ASN A 1020 14.45 11.00 -10.56
CA ASN A 1020 14.23 9.97 -11.58
C ASN A 1020 13.84 10.52 -12.97
N ASN A 1021 13.59 11.82 -13.11
CA ASN A 1021 13.47 12.46 -14.42
C ASN A 1021 14.82 12.99 -14.92
N GLY A 1022 15.90 12.87 -14.16
CA GLY A 1022 17.26 13.26 -14.55
C GLY A 1022 17.61 14.73 -14.30
N HIS A 1023 16.83 15.44 -13.47
CA HIS A 1023 17.26 16.74 -12.95
C HIS A 1023 18.27 16.53 -11.82
N VAL A 1024 19.31 17.35 -11.79
CA VAL A 1024 20.11 17.59 -10.58
C VAL A 1024 19.86 19.05 -10.19
N ILE A 1025 19.40 19.23 -8.97
CA ILE A 1025 18.88 20.48 -8.44
C ILE A 1025 19.78 20.91 -7.29
N ARG A 1026 20.20 22.17 -7.32
CA ARG A 1026 20.99 22.82 -6.27
C ARG A 1026 20.07 23.70 -5.43
N VAL A 1027 20.26 23.65 -4.12
CA VAL A 1027 19.57 24.50 -3.14
C VAL A 1027 20.64 25.26 -2.36
N ASP A 1028 20.61 26.58 -2.39
CA ASP A 1028 21.54 27.46 -1.67
C ASP A 1028 20.88 28.00 -0.38
N PHE A 1029 21.64 28.02 0.70
CA PHE A 1029 21.21 28.39 2.05
C PHE A 1029 21.92 29.67 2.53
N PRO A 1030 21.20 30.64 3.12
CA PRO A 1030 21.82 31.86 3.66
C PRO A 1030 22.89 31.59 4.72
N ASP A 1031 24.14 31.95 4.39
CA ASP A 1031 25.31 31.71 5.26
C ASP A 1031 26.20 32.96 5.42
N HIS A 1032 25.58 34.10 5.73
CA HIS A 1032 26.31 35.36 5.93
C HIS A 1032 26.17 35.81 7.39
N GLY A 1033 27.17 35.49 8.23
CA GLY A 1033 27.14 35.55 9.70
C GLY A 1033 26.88 36.88 10.42
N GLN A 1034 26.34 37.90 9.74
CA GLN A 1034 25.76 39.10 10.35
C GLN A 1034 24.24 39.26 10.10
N MET A 1035 23.63 38.39 9.29
CA MET A 1035 22.19 38.36 9.07
C MET A 1035 21.56 37.20 9.85
N PRO A 1036 20.38 37.40 10.47
CA PRO A 1036 19.55 36.30 10.97
C PRO A 1036 19.23 35.31 9.84
N TRP A 1037 19.01 34.05 10.21
CA TRP A 1037 18.58 33.04 9.26
C TRP A 1037 17.21 33.39 8.69
N ASP A 1038 17.12 33.49 7.36
CA ASP A 1038 15.86 33.78 6.66
C ASP A 1038 15.55 32.69 5.62
N ALA A 1039 14.63 31.78 5.99
CA ALA A 1039 14.19 30.68 5.13
C ALA A 1039 13.44 31.13 3.86
N ALA A 1040 13.03 32.41 3.75
CA ALA A 1040 12.47 32.96 2.52
C ALA A 1040 13.54 33.20 1.43
N ARG A 1041 14.83 33.24 1.82
CA ARG A 1041 15.98 33.47 0.94
C ARG A 1041 16.64 32.20 0.43
N ILE A 1042 16.12 31.01 0.78
CA ILE A 1042 16.61 29.76 0.22
C ILE A 1042 16.37 29.77 -1.29
N HIS A 1043 17.44 29.70 -2.06
CA HIS A 1043 17.38 29.77 -3.52
C HIS A 1043 17.45 28.37 -4.11
N VAL A 1044 16.61 28.09 -5.11
CA VAL A 1044 16.58 26.81 -5.81
C VAL A 1044 16.97 27.04 -7.26
N SER A 1045 17.82 26.17 -7.81
CA SER A 1045 18.29 26.30 -9.18
C SER A 1045 18.53 24.94 -9.82
N LEU A 1046 18.11 24.80 -11.07
CA LEU A 1046 18.39 23.60 -11.86
C LEU A 1046 19.88 23.61 -12.20
N PHE A 1047 20.64 22.70 -11.60
CA PHE A 1047 22.07 22.60 -11.84
C PHE A 1047 22.34 22.02 -13.24
N VAL A 1048 21.74 20.86 -13.53
CA VAL A 1048 21.73 20.26 -14.87
C VAL A 1048 20.48 19.39 -15.04
N LYS A 1049 20.00 19.28 -16.29
CA LYS A 1049 19.06 18.23 -16.70
C LYS A 1049 19.77 17.32 -17.69
N VAL A 1050 19.92 16.03 -17.33
CA VAL A 1050 20.52 15.01 -18.20
C VAL A 1050 19.46 14.19 -18.93
N SER A 1051 19.86 13.42 -19.95
CA SER A 1051 18.96 12.66 -20.81
C SER A 1051 18.34 11.40 -20.18
N ALA A 1052 18.86 10.93 -19.04
CA ALA A 1052 18.46 9.68 -18.39
C ALA A 1052 18.26 9.86 -16.88
N SER A 1053 17.46 8.97 -16.28
CA SER A 1053 17.05 9.01 -14.88
C SER A 1053 18.20 8.83 -13.90
N VAL A 1054 18.11 9.47 -12.73
CA VAL A 1054 19.09 9.35 -11.63
C VAL A 1054 18.39 8.75 -10.41
N TYR A 1055 18.88 7.61 -9.92
CA TYR A 1055 18.33 6.93 -8.74
C TYR A 1055 19.28 6.95 -7.54
N ALA A 1056 20.59 6.84 -7.78
CA ALA A 1056 21.62 7.08 -6.77
C ALA A 1056 21.74 8.57 -6.41
N ALA A 1057 21.92 8.91 -5.12
CA ALA A 1057 22.17 10.29 -4.72
C ALA A 1057 23.46 10.86 -5.36
N PRO A 1058 23.50 12.16 -5.71
CA PRO A 1058 24.74 12.82 -6.11
C PRO A 1058 25.78 12.78 -4.99
N VAL A 1059 27.03 12.52 -5.33
CA VAL A 1059 28.17 12.68 -4.42
C VAL A 1059 28.95 13.95 -4.78
N VAL A 1060 29.53 14.60 -3.78
CA VAL A 1060 30.28 15.85 -3.93
C VAL A 1060 31.74 15.69 -3.50
N TYR A 1061 32.63 16.48 -4.10
CA TYR A 1061 34.02 16.61 -3.67
C TYR A 1061 34.51 18.05 -3.80
N LEU A 1062 35.09 18.59 -2.73
CA LEU A 1062 35.62 19.95 -2.68
C LEU A 1062 37.01 20.02 -3.31
N ALA A 1063 37.12 20.71 -4.44
CA ALA A 1063 38.34 20.85 -5.24
C ALA A 1063 38.85 22.30 -5.28
N HIS A 1064 38.62 23.07 -4.21
CA HIS A 1064 38.96 24.49 -4.14
C HIS A 1064 40.40 24.79 -4.58
N ARG A 1065 40.57 25.91 -5.29
CA ARG A 1065 41.88 26.51 -5.53
C ARG A 1065 42.15 27.51 -4.42
N TYR A 1066 43.37 27.48 -3.87
CA TYR A 1066 43.77 28.32 -2.74
C TYR A 1066 44.77 29.40 -3.18
N LYS A 1067 44.70 30.56 -2.54
CA LYS A 1067 45.71 31.61 -2.63
C LYS A 1067 46.95 31.22 -1.78
N ALA A 1068 48.04 31.95 -1.96
CA ALA A 1068 49.29 31.73 -1.22
C ALA A 1068 49.18 31.96 0.30
N ASP A 1069 48.13 32.64 0.77
CA ASP A 1069 47.81 32.84 2.20
C ASP A 1069 46.92 31.73 2.79
N GLY A 1070 46.50 30.75 1.97
CA GLY A 1070 45.59 29.67 2.37
C GLY A 1070 44.10 30.01 2.28
N SER A 1071 43.71 31.23 1.89
CA SER A 1071 42.30 31.53 1.60
C SER A 1071 41.86 30.82 0.32
N ILE A 1072 40.58 30.47 0.23
CA ILE A 1072 39.99 30.03 -1.05
C ILE A 1072 40.11 31.18 -2.07
N ALA A 1073 40.58 30.86 -3.27
CA ALA A 1073 40.66 31.72 -4.44
C ALA A 1073 39.43 31.51 -5.34
N GLU A 1074 39.18 30.25 -5.70
CA GLU A 1074 38.06 29.81 -6.53
C GLU A 1074 37.44 28.58 -5.85
N ALA A 1075 36.13 28.64 -5.61
CA ALA A 1075 35.40 27.53 -5.01
C ALA A 1075 34.95 26.56 -6.10
N HIS A 1076 35.57 25.38 -6.17
CA HIS A 1076 35.16 24.30 -7.06
C HIS A 1076 34.50 23.18 -6.26
N VAL A 1077 33.25 22.85 -6.60
CA VAL A 1077 32.55 21.67 -6.08
C VAL A 1077 32.36 20.70 -7.24
N LYS A 1078 33.05 19.56 -7.20
CA LYS A 1078 32.79 18.46 -8.14
C LYS A 1078 31.49 17.80 -7.75
N VAL A 1079 30.51 17.75 -8.65
CA VAL A 1079 29.21 17.10 -8.46
C VAL A 1079 29.16 15.89 -9.38
N MET A 1080 28.91 14.71 -8.82
CA MET A 1080 29.13 13.43 -9.49
C MET A 1080 27.94 12.50 -9.29
N PHE A 1081 27.46 11.86 -10.35
CA PHE A 1081 26.31 10.97 -10.29
C PHE A 1081 26.27 10.01 -11.49
N GLY A 1082 25.62 8.87 -11.31
CA GLY A 1082 25.33 7.89 -12.36
C GLY A 1082 23.85 7.86 -12.72
N THR A 1083 23.54 7.48 -13.96
CA THR A 1083 22.16 7.25 -14.42
C THR A 1083 21.80 5.78 -14.47
N GLY A 1084 20.51 5.46 -14.35
CA GLY A 1084 19.95 4.12 -14.46
C GLY A 1084 18.44 4.14 -14.76
N ASP A 1085 17.80 3.00 -14.62
CA ASP A 1085 16.35 2.73 -14.61
C ASP A 1085 15.84 2.56 -13.16
N ASP A 1086 14.52 2.41 -12.98
CA ASP A 1086 13.92 2.20 -11.66
C ASP A 1086 14.34 0.84 -11.09
N PRO A 1087 15.10 0.78 -9.97
CA PRO A 1087 15.50 -0.49 -9.37
C PRO A 1087 14.29 -1.35 -8.94
N ALA A 1088 13.10 -0.77 -8.78
CA ALA A 1088 11.89 -1.49 -8.37
C ALA A 1088 10.95 -1.88 -9.53
N ARG A 1089 11.30 -1.62 -10.80
CA ARG A 1089 10.41 -1.89 -11.96
C ARG A 1089 11.16 -2.39 -13.19
N ALA A 1090 10.61 -3.40 -13.86
CA ALA A 1090 11.18 -3.92 -15.11
C ALA A 1090 10.84 -3.03 -16.32
N ASP A 1091 11.59 -1.94 -16.50
CA ASP A 1091 11.43 -1.02 -17.63
C ASP A 1091 11.95 -1.65 -18.95
N SER A 1092 11.06 -2.33 -19.70
CA SER A 1092 11.21 -2.82 -21.09
C SER A 1092 12.66 -3.15 -21.57
N PRO A 1093 13.12 -4.42 -21.49
CA PRO A 1093 14.54 -4.81 -21.46
C PRO A 1093 15.30 -4.77 -22.82
N ASN A 1094 14.93 -3.91 -23.76
CA ASN A 1094 15.49 -3.90 -25.14
C ASN A 1094 15.87 -2.54 -25.71
N THR A 1095 15.79 -1.43 -24.96
CA THR A 1095 16.46 -0.19 -25.36
C THR A 1095 17.92 -0.22 -24.90
N PRO A 1096 18.91 0.00 -25.80
CA PRO A 1096 20.28 0.26 -25.39
C PRO A 1096 20.37 1.68 -24.83
N THR A 1097 19.86 1.87 -23.61
CA THR A 1097 19.97 3.12 -22.87
C THR A 1097 21.44 3.41 -22.63
N GLY A 1098 21.93 4.47 -23.27
CA GLY A 1098 23.30 4.95 -23.12
C GLY A 1098 23.50 5.65 -21.78
N TYR A 1099 23.24 4.95 -20.67
CA TYR A 1099 23.49 5.41 -19.31
C TYR A 1099 24.95 5.83 -19.16
N ARG A 1100 25.19 6.83 -18.30
CA ARG A 1100 26.50 7.44 -18.12
C ARG A 1100 26.79 7.70 -16.66
N PHE A 1101 28.07 7.84 -16.33
CA PHE A 1101 28.51 8.52 -15.11
C PHE A 1101 29.02 9.92 -15.49
N TYR A 1102 28.64 10.93 -14.73
CA TYR A 1102 28.99 12.33 -14.97
C TYR A 1102 29.84 12.90 -13.83
N VAL A 1103 30.74 13.82 -14.18
CA VAL A 1103 31.41 14.74 -13.27
C VAL A 1103 31.23 16.16 -13.79
N PHE A 1104 30.60 17.02 -13.00
CA PHE A 1104 30.43 18.44 -13.28
C PHE A 1104 31.24 19.28 -12.29
N ASP A 1105 31.74 20.42 -12.75
CA ASP A 1105 32.43 21.42 -11.92
C ASP A 1105 31.49 22.61 -11.64
N ASP A 1106 30.99 22.73 -10.41
CA ASP A 1106 30.28 23.93 -9.96
C ASP A 1106 31.24 24.96 -9.38
N VAL A 1107 31.25 26.14 -10.02
CA VAL A 1107 32.03 27.33 -9.63
C VAL A 1107 31.13 28.51 -9.25
N CYS A 1108 29.81 28.37 -9.36
CA CYS A 1108 28.87 29.44 -9.06
C CYS A 1108 28.68 29.58 -7.54
N ARG A 1109 28.70 30.81 -7.02
CA ARG A 1109 28.39 31.16 -5.63
C ARG A 1109 27.19 32.11 -5.59
N MET A 1110 26.38 32.01 -4.54
CA MET A 1110 25.34 33.02 -4.28
C MET A 1110 25.96 34.31 -3.75
N ASP A 1111 25.66 35.44 -4.39
CA ASP A 1111 25.86 36.78 -3.83
C ASP A 1111 24.61 37.16 -3.02
N TRP A 1112 24.69 36.97 -1.71
CA TRP A 1112 23.62 37.31 -0.77
C TRP A 1112 23.36 38.82 -0.60
N THR A 1113 24.13 39.71 -1.24
CA THR A 1113 23.84 41.16 -1.24
C THR A 1113 22.98 41.59 -2.43
N GLU A 1114 23.11 40.89 -3.57
CA GLU A 1114 22.34 41.16 -4.79
C GLU A 1114 21.26 40.10 -5.08
N ASP A 1115 21.26 38.99 -4.33
CA ASP A 1115 20.39 37.81 -4.52
C ASP A 1115 20.58 37.16 -5.91
N THR A 1116 21.84 37.06 -6.35
CA THR A 1116 22.21 36.52 -7.68
C THR A 1116 23.33 35.49 -7.60
N LEU A 1117 23.22 34.43 -8.41
CA LEU A 1117 24.31 33.47 -8.61
C LEU A 1117 25.38 34.05 -9.55
N ARG A 1118 26.65 33.98 -9.14
CA ARG A 1118 27.80 34.51 -9.90
C ARG A 1118 29.00 33.55 -9.90
N THR A 1119 29.81 33.58 -10.96
CA THR A 1119 31.14 32.93 -11.02
C THR A 1119 32.19 33.75 -10.24
N PRO A 1120 33.42 33.23 -9.99
CA PRO A 1120 34.49 34.00 -9.34
C PRO A 1120 34.88 35.29 -10.09
N GLU A 1121 34.67 35.34 -11.41
CA GLU A 1121 34.87 36.51 -12.26
C GLU A 1121 33.70 37.51 -12.23
N GLY A 1122 32.65 37.21 -11.46
CA GLY A 1122 31.44 38.03 -11.33
C GLY A 1122 30.40 37.85 -12.44
N LEU A 1123 30.59 36.90 -13.35
CA LEU A 1123 29.61 36.60 -14.42
C LEU A 1123 28.36 35.94 -13.82
N PRO A 1124 27.14 36.28 -14.27
CA PRO A 1124 25.91 35.69 -13.73
C PRO A 1124 25.74 34.23 -14.17
N CYS A 1125 25.27 33.37 -13.27
CA CYS A 1125 24.85 32.00 -13.56
C CYS A 1125 23.32 31.92 -13.69
N SER A 1126 22.81 31.08 -14.60
CA SER A 1126 21.37 30.91 -14.83
C SER A 1126 20.73 29.95 -13.82
N SER A 1127 19.69 30.38 -13.11
CA SER A 1127 18.95 29.53 -12.15
C SER A 1127 18.03 28.49 -12.81
N GLN A 1128 17.67 28.68 -14.08
CA GLN A 1128 16.79 27.79 -14.86
C GLN A 1128 17.56 26.70 -15.64
N GLY A 1129 18.84 26.49 -15.31
CA GLY A 1129 19.74 25.58 -16.00
C GLY A 1129 21.16 26.13 -15.99
N MET A 1130 21.91 25.85 -14.92
CA MET A 1130 23.29 26.35 -14.75
C MET A 1130 24.28 25.70 -15.71
N LYS A 1131 24.03 24.44 -16.08
CA LYS A 1131 24.85 23.62 -16.98
C LYS A 1131 23.93 22.90 -17.98
N ALA A 1132 24.39 22.76 -19.21
CA ALA A 1132 23.91 21.75 -20.14
C ALA A 1132 24.59 20.40 -19.85
N GLU A 1133 24.00 19.29 -20.30
CA GLU A 1133 24.63 17.96 -20.20
C GLU A 1133 26.03 17.91 -20.89
N SER A 1134 26.23 18.72 -21.93
CA SER A 1134 27.51 18.90 -22.62
C SER A 1134 28.59 19.60 -21.79
N ASP A 1135 28.23 20.24 -20.67
CA ASP A 1135 29.16 21.01 -19.83
C ASP A 1135 29.78 20.14 -18.71
N ALA A 1136 29.56 18.83 -18.76
CA ALA A 1136 30.25 17.86 -17.92
C ALA A 1136 31.77 17.94 -18.19
N GLU A 1137 32.55 18.10 -17.13
CA GLU A 1137 34.02 18.09 -17.19
C GLU A 1137 34.53 16.70 -17.59
N TRP A 1138 33.81 15.66 -17.17
CA TRP A 1138 34.01 14.29 -17.60
C TRP A 1138 32.67 13.56 -17.67
N VAL A 1139 32.51 12.72 -18.68
CA VAL A 1139 31.35 11.84 -18.85
C VAL A 1139 31.82 10.54 -19.49
N TRP A 1140 31.31 9.42 -19.01
CA TRP A 1140 31.61 8.10 -19.57
C TRP A 1140 30.34 7.28 -19.73
N ALA A 1141 30.14 6.75 -20.94
CA ALA A 1141 29.04 5.85 -21.24
C ALA A 1141 29.32 4.47 -20.64
N LEU A 1142 28.35 3.92 -19.91
CA LEU A 1142 28.44 2.60 -19.32
C LEU A 1142 28.43 1.51 -20.42
N PRO A 1143 28.99 0.32 -20.16
CA PRO A 1143 28.85 -0.81 -21.07
C PRO A 1143 27.37 -1.18 -21.27
N SER A 1144 27.04 -1.79 -22.42
CA SER A 1144 25.66 -2.20 -22.74
C SER A 1144 25.06 -3.07 -21.61
N GLY A 1145 23.86 -2.72 -21.15
CA GLY A 1145 23.19 -3.42 -20.05
C GLY A 1145 23.70 -3.10 -18.64
N HIS A 1146 24.62 -2.13 -18.47
CA HIS A 1146 25.03 -1.64 -17.15
C HIS A 1146 24.29 -0.34 -16.77
N ARG A 1147 23.83 -0.26 -15.53
CA ARG A 1147 23.15 0.89 -14.90
C ARG A 1147 23.72 1.18 -13.51
N ILE A 1148 23.36 2.29 -12.88
CA ILE A 1148 23.86 2.67 -11.54
C ILE A 1148 22.70 2.94 -10.58
N TRP A 1149 22.63 2.14 -9.52
CA TRP A 1149 21.71 2.32 -8.38
C TRP A 1149 22.44 2.64 -7.06
N ALA A 1150 23.65 2.12 -6.86
CA ALA A 1150 24.47 2.39 -5.68
C ALA A 1150 24.96 3.85 -5.64
N GLU A 1151 24.92 4.49 -4.46
CA GLU A 1151 25.56 5.79 -4.25
C GLU A 1151 27.07 5.70 -4.55
N ALA A 1152 27.59 6.68 -5.29
CA ALA A 1152 29.01 6.75 -5.56
C ALA A 1152 29.76 7.34 -4.36
N VAL A 1153 30.99 6.88 -4.10
CA VAL A 1153 31.79 7.33 -2.96
C VAL A 1153 33.02 8.09 -3.44
N ALA A 1154 33.17 9.34 -2.98
CA ALA A 1154 34.30 10.20 -3.31
C ALA A 1154 35.28 10.27 -2.12
N ALA A 1155 36.53 9.84 -2.34
CA ALA A 1155 37.58 9.81 -1.32
C ALA A 1155 38.95 10.07 -1.94
N ALA A 1156 39.82 10.80 -1.23
CA ALA A 1156 41.22 11.02 -1.61
C ALA A 1156 41.46 11.54 -3.05
N GLY A 1157 40.58 12.41 -3.57
CA GLY A 1157 40.67 12.92 -4.94
C GLY A 1157 40.23 11.92 -6.02
N ARG A 1158 39.52 10.86 -5.63
CA ARG A 1158 38.95 9.85 -6.53
C ARG A 1158 37.46 9.70 -6.27
N VAL A 1159 36.72 9.26 -7.29
CA VAL A 1159 35.34 8.79 -7.15
C VAL A 1159 35.27 7.33 -7.57
N TYR A 1160 34.56 6.53 -6.76
CA TYR A 1160 34.29 5.12 -6.99
C TYR A 1160 32.80 4.94 -7.24
N PHE A 1161 32.42 4.17 -8.25
CA PHE A 1161 31.03 3.86 -8.57
C PHE A 1161 30.85 2.41 -9.02
N GLY A 1162 29.66 1.87 -8.75
CA GLY A 1162 29.31 0.47 -8.98
C GLY A 1162 28.15 0.35 -9.94
N THR A 1163 28.12 -0.71 -10.73
CA THR A 1163 27.06 -0.95 -11.72
C THR A 1163 26.22 -2.20 -11.39
N ALA A 1164 24.98 -2.21 -11.88
CA ALA A 1164 24.07 -3.35 -11.89
C ALA A 1164 23.71 -3.77 -13.33
N VAL A 1165 23.26 -5.02 -13.51
CA VAL A 1165 23.07 -5.69 -14.81
C VAL A 1165 21.75 -6.45 -14.99
N SER A 1166 20.91 -6.54 -13.95
CA SER A 1166 19.51 -6.98 -14.05
C SER A 1166 18.56 -5.80 -14.27
N ASP A 1167 17.30 -6.09 -14.58
CA ASP A 1167 16.25 -5.08 -14.75
C ASP A 1167 15.82 -4.43 -13.42
N THR A 1168 15.82 -5.20 -12.32
CA THR A 1168 15.44 -4.73 -10.97
C THR A 1168 16.44 -5.17 -9.91
N ASP A 1169 16.35 -4.58 -8.72
CA ASP A 1169 17.17 -4.89 -7.54
C ASP A 1169 16.80 -6.23 -6.88
N ASP A 1170 15.69 -6.85 -7.30
CA ASP A 1170 15.35 -8.24 -6.98
C ASP A 1170 16.52 -9.15 -7.41
N PRO A 1171 17.15 -9.91 -6.49
CA PRO A 1171 18.22 -10.86 -6.82
C PRO A 1171 17.85 -11.82 -7.95
N CYS A 1172 16.57 -12.16 -8.07
CA CYS A 1172 16.03 -13.14 -9.02
C CYS A 1172 15.50 -12.51 -10.31
N SER A 1173 15.61 -11.19 -10.45
CA SER A 1173 15.35 -10.44 -11.67
C SER A 1173 16.22 -10.94 -12.84
N PRO A 1174 15.66 -11.09 -14.07
CA PRO A 1174 16.42 -11.51 -15.24
C PRO A 1174 17.68 -10.65 -15.50
N LEU A 1175 18.74 -11.29 -16.00
CA LEU A 1175 19.90 -10.58 -16.53
C LEU A 1175 19.60 -10.13 -17.97
N GLN A 1176 19.77 -8.83 -18.26
CA GLN A 1176 19.61 -8.33 -19.63
C GLN A 1176 20.64 -8.92 -20.60
N ASP A 1177 21.89 -9.11 -20.15
CA ASP A 1177 22.94 -9.78 -20.92
C ASP A 1177 23.46 -11.01 -20.18
N LYS A 1178 23.14 -12.20 -20.72
CA LYS A 1178 23.59 -13.50 -20.19
C LYS A 1178 25.11 -13.73 -20.31
N ALA A 1179 25.83 -12.89 -21.05
CA ALA A 1179 27.30 -12.91 -21.07
C ALA A 1179 27.93 -12.24 -19.83
N ASN A 1180 27.21 -11.31 -19.18
CA ASN A 1180 27.67 -10.62 -17.98
C ASN A 1180 27.18 -11.36 -16.73
N LYS A 1181 28.11 -11.81 -15.90
CA LYS A 1181 27.81 -12.50 -14.63
C LYS A 1181 27.50 -11.56 -13.46
N GLY A 1182 27.53 -10.26 -13.68
CA GLY A 1182 27.33 -9.26 -12.65
C GLY A 1182 27.89 -7.89 -13.02
N GLY A 1183 27.75 -6.99 -12.06
CA GLY A 1183 28.25 -5.64 -12.10
C GLY A 1183 29.77 -5.50 -12.05
N LYS A 1184 30.20 -4.24 -12.10
CA LYS A 1184 31.60 -3.83 -12.05
C LYS A 1184 31.74 -2.58 -11.21
N VAL A 1185 32.85 -2.50 -10.49
CA VAL A 1185 33.25 -1.36 -9.67
C VAL A 1185 34.38 -0.62 -10.35
N TYR A 1186 34.22 0.69 -10.50
CA TYR A 1186 35.10 1.57 -11.24
C TYR A 1186 35.68 2.66 -10.33
N ALA A 1187 36.82 3.23 -10.72
CA ALA A 1187 37.40 4.41 -10.09
C ALA A 1187 37.89 5.44 -11.13
N VAL A 1188 37.64 6.72 -10.85
CA VAL A 1188 38.11 7.86 -11.65
C VAL A 1188 38.95 8.78 -10.76
N ASP A 1189 40.07 9.28 -11.30
CA ASP A 1189 40.92 10.25 -10.62
C ASP A 1189 40.46 11.67 -10.96
N LEU A 1190 39.91 12.38 -9.97
CA LEU A 1190 39.29 13.70 -10.13
C LEU A 1190 40.30 14.80 -10.48
N SER A 1191 41.60 14.50 -10.38
CA SER A 1191 42.67 15.41 -10.80
C SER A 1191 43.17 15.19 -12.23
N ALA A 1192 42.86 14.04 -12.82
CA ALA A 1192 43.26 13.67 -14.16
C ALA A 1192 42.13 13.81 -15.18
N LEU A 1193 40.98 14.38 -14.78
CA LEU A 1193 39.79 14.57 -15.61
C LEU A 1193 40.15 15.26 -16.91
N ASN A 1194 40.09 14.49 -17.99
CA ASN A 1194 40.09 14.95 -19.36
C ASN A 1194 39.28 13.94 -20.19
N THR A 1195 38.83 14.36 -21.37
CA THR A 1195 37.87 13.62 -22.21
C THR A 1195 38.41 12.32 -22.84
N LEU A 1196 39.60 11.85 -22.44
CA LEU A 1196 40.25 10.62 -22.93
C LEU A 1196 40.62 9.62 -21.81
N VAL A 1197 40.27 9.89 -20.54
CA VAL A 1197 40.55 8.96 -19.43
C VAL A 1197 39.35 8.04 -19.21
N ASP A 1198 39.47 6.79 -19.65
CA ASP A 1198 38.58 5.71 -19.23
C ASP A 1198 38.71 5.46 -17.71
N PRO A 1199 37.61 5.07 -17.02
CA PRO A 1199 37.68 4.71 -15.62
C PRO A 1199 38.50 3.43 -15.42
N VAL A 1200 39.21 3.36 -14.30
CA VAL A 1200 39.94 2.15 -13.91
C VAL A 1200 38.95 1.12 -13.37
N LEU A 1201 38.89 -0.06 -13.97
CA LEU A 1201 38.18 -1.20 -13.40
C LEU A 1201 38.88 -1.63 -12.08
N VAL A 1202 38.18 -1.46 -10.97
CA VAL A 1202 38.64 -1.81 -9.61
C VAL A 1202 38.32 -3.25 -9.27
N ALA A 1203 37.12 -3.71 -9.61
CA ALA A 1203 36.71 -5.10 -9.43
C ALA A 1203 35.59 -5.48 -10.40
N GLU A 1204 35.57 -6.76 -10.80
CA GLU A 1204 34.37 -7.41 -11.32
C GLU A 1204 33.64 -8.09 -10.15
N THR A 1205 32.31 -8.13 -10.20
CA THR A 1205 31.46 -8.70 -9.15
C THR A 1205 30.56 -9.79 -9.74
N GLU A 1206 30.30 -10.85 -8.97
CA GLU A 1206 29.38 -11.94 -9.36
C GLU A 1206 27.94 -11.59 -8.96
N GLY A 1207 27.46 -10.40 -9.33
CA GLY A 1207 26.15 -9.87 -8.94
C GLY A 1207 26.07 -8.36 -9.09
N ASN A 1208 24.89 -7.77 -8.83
CA ASN A 1208 24.69 -6.32 -8.87
C ASN A 1208 25.41 -5.62 -7.73
N VAL A 1209 26.07 -4.49 -7.99
CA VAL A 1209 26.59 -3.62 -6.94
C VAL A 1209 25.47 -2.70 -6.46
N THR A 1210 25.03 -2.87 -5.21
CA THR A 1210 23.90 -2.11 -4.62
C THR A 1210 24.33 -1.13 -3.53
N GLY A 1211 25.59 -1.17 -3.09
CA GLY A 1211 26.12 -0.27 -2.07
C GLY A 1211 27.65 -0.19 -2.12
N LEU A 1212 28.21 0.97 -1.73
CA LEU A 1212 29.65 1.26 -1.78
C LEU A 1212 30.10 2.14 -0.60
N PHE A 1213 31.19 1.73 0.05
CA PHE A 1213 31.77 2.45 1.18
C PHE A 1213 33.30 2.37 1.15
N VAL A 1214 33.99 3.41 1.63
CA VAL A 1214 35.47 3.45 1.72
C VAL A 1214 35.89 3.81 3.14
N GLU A 1215 36.68 2.95 3.77
CA GLU A 1215 37.30 3.19 5.08
C GLU A 1215 38.68 2.51 5.13
N ASP A 1216 39.63 3.08 5.87
CA ASP A 1216 40.98 2.53 6.04
C ASP A 1216 41.71 2.09 4.75
N GLU A 1217 41.55 2.89 3.69
CA GLU A 1217 42.07 2.65 2.34
C GLU A 1217 41.47 1.42 1.60
N HIS A 1218 40.44 0.80 2.16
CA HIS A 1218 39.71 -0.33 1.59
C HIS A 1218 38.35 0.12 1.04
N LEU A 1219 37.97 -0.42 -0.12
CA LEU A 1219 36.65 -0.27 -0.72
C LEU A 1219 35.79 -1.49 -0.41
N TYR A 1220 34.64 -1.26 0.19
CA TYR A 1220 33.64 -2.25 0.55
C TYR A 1220 32.46 -2.11 -0.41
N ALA A 1221 32.11 -3.18 -1.12
CA ALA A 1221 31.00 -3.20 -2.07
C ALA A 1221 29.96 -4.24 -1.63
N ARG A 1222 28.71 -3.80 -1.44
CA ARG A 1222 27.56 -4.72 -1.32
C ARG A 1222 27.26 -5.27 -2.71
N VAL A 1223 27.25 -6.59 -2.82
CA VAL A 1223 26.97 -7.32 -4.06
C VAL A 1223 25.80 -8.28 -3.81
N ILE A 1224 24.77 -8.22 -4.67
CA ILE A 1224 23.61 -9.13 -4.65
C ILE A 1224 23.68 -10.07 -5.85
N SER A 1225 23.59 -11.38 -5.61
CA SER A 1225 23.87 -12.42 -6.60
C SER A 1225 22.78 -13.50 -6.70
N ARG A 1226 22.51 -13.99 -7.91
CA ARG A 1226 21.58 -15.12 -8.19
C ARG A 1226 22.03 -16.45 -7.59
N ASP A 1227 23.34 -16.61 -7.41
CA ASP A 1227 23.99 -17.88 -7.06
C ASP A 1227 24.44 -17.92 -5.58
N GLY A 1228 24.22 -16.84 -4.81
CA GLY A 1228 24.76 -16.71 -3.46
C GLY A 1228 24.24 -15.56 -2.59
N GLY A 1229 23.10 -14.94 -2.95
CA GLY A 1229 22.46 -13.89 -2.16
C GLY A 1229 23.29 -12.60 -2.05
N ALA A 1230 23.09 -11.86 -0.96
CA ALA A 1230 23.80 -10.62 -0.64
C ALA A 1230 25.10 -10.86 0.14
N ARG A 1231 26.20 -10.23 -0.27
CA ARG A 1231 27.51 -10.33 0.38
C ARG A 1231 28.31 -9.03 0.28
N VAL A 1232 29.34 -8.89 1.11
CA VAL A 1232 30.28 -7.76 1.04
C VAL A 1232 31.58 -8.21 0.37
N GLN A 1233 31.92 -7.62 -0.78
CA GLN A 1233 33.19 -7.78 -1.46
C GLN A 1233 34.12 -6.62 -1.06
N ILE A 1234 35.39 -6.93 -0.80
CA ILE A 1234 36.35 -5.96 -0.26
C ILE A 1234 37.57 -5.88 -1.18
N VAL A 1235 38.00 -4.66 -1.47
CA VAL A 1235 39.12 -4.37 -2.38
C VAL A 1235 40.12 -3.44 -1.69
N GLY A 1236 41.37 -3.89 -1.59
CA GLY A 1236 42.50 -3.18 -0.99
C GLY A 1236 43.76 -4.04 -1.05
N ASP A 1237 44.84 -3.63 -0.40
CA ASP A 1237 46.08 -4.43 -0.34
C ASP A 1237 46.11 -5.44 0.83
N GLY A 1238 45.09 -5.43 1.69
CA GLY A 1238 44.94 -6.32 2.85
C GLY A 1238 45.75 -5.90 4.07
N VAL A 1239 46.31 -4.67 4.09
CA VAL A 1239 46.94 -4.08 5.27
C VAL A 1239 46.01 -3.02 5.86
N PHE A 1240 45.45 -3.32 7.02
CA PHE A 1240 44.59 -2.42 7.78
C PHE A 1240 45.38 -1.58 8.78
N ASN A 1241 44.66 -0.80 9.60
CA ASN A 1241 45.16 0.10 10.63
C ASN A 1241 46.13 1.18 10.08
N ASN A 1242 45.85 1.68 8.88
CA ASN A 1242 46.70 2.67 8.21
C ASN A 1242 46.66 4.01 8.97
N GLU A 1243 47.79 4.73 8.96
CA GLU A 1243 47.90 6.02 9.68
C GLU A 1243 46.89 7.04 9.15
N THR A 1244 46.08 7.58 10.06
CA THR A 1244 45.07 8.60 9.77
C THR A 1244 45.70 9.98 9.55
N ALA A 1245 45.82 10.39 8.29
CA ALA A 1245 46.40 11.67 7.91
C ALA A 1245 45.37 12.82 7.91
N LEU A 1246 45.39 13.65 8.97
CA LEU A 1246 44.61 14.89 9.05
C LEU A 1246 45.26 16.02 8.22
N GLY A 1247 44.98 16.04 6.92
CA GLY A 1247 45.25 17.18 6.03
C GLY A 1247 46.68 17.31 5.46
N THR A 1248 46.74 17.69 4.18
CA THR A 1248 47.84 18.31 3.38
C THR A 1248 49.32 17.89 3.52
N ARG A 1249 49.73 16.95 4.37
CA ARG A 1249 51.12 16.43 4.44
C ARG A 1249 51.18 14.92 4.20
N PHE A 1250 51.44 14.55 2.95
CA PHE A 1250 51.56 13.16 2.50
C PHE A 1250 53.01 12.68 2.36
N VAL A 1251 53.37 11.56 3.01
CA VAL A 1251 54.45 10.64 2.57
C VAL A 1251 54.13 9.19 3.00
N THR A 1252 53.35 8.45 2.20
CA THR A 1252 53.18 6.98 2.32
C THR A 1252 53.28 6.31 0.94
N LYS A 1253 53.37 4.97 0.87
CA LYS A 1253 53.90 4.24 -0.31
C LYS A 1253 53.14 2.95 -0.69
N LYS A 1254 51.85 2.79 -0.33
CA LYS A 1254 51.10 1.55 -0.56
C LYS A 1254 49.80 1.75 -1.33
N VAL A 1255 49.30 0.63 -1.85
CA VAL A 1255 48.36 0.49 -2.98
C VAL A 1255 48.84 1.16 -4.29
N LYS A 1256 48.88 0.40 -5.38
CA LYS A 1256 49.21 0.95 -6.71
C LYS A 1256 47.98 1.64 -7.30
N GLY A 1257 47.77 2.91 -6.92
CA GLY A 1257 46.62 3.69 -7.39
C GLY A 1257 45.64 4.11 -6.29
N SER A 1258 46.04 4.15 -5.03
CA SER A 1258 45.55 5.20 -4.11
C SER A 1258 46.76 6.01 -3.62
N TRP A 1259 46.49 7.19 -3.06
CA TRP A 1259 47.46 8.04 -2.35
C TRP A 1259 48.81 8.37 -3.02
N HIS A 1260 48.88 8.64 -4.34
CA HIS A 1260 50.07 9.32 -4.85
C HIS A 1260 49.92 10.14 -6.15
N ARG A 1261 49.64 11.45 -6.01
CA ARG A 1261 50.25 12.56 -6.77
C ARG A 1261 49.56 13.89 -6.43
N PHE A 1262 50.10 14.70 -5.52
CA PHE A 1262 50.16 16.18 -5.61
C PHE A 1262 51.27 16.66 -4.67
N LEU A 1263 51.81 17.85 -4.94
CA LEU A 1263 52.94 18.48 -4.24
C LEU A 1263 54.34 17.89 -4.54
N GLU A 1264 54.71 17.89 -5.82
CA GLU A 1264 56.09 18.26 -6.22
C GLU A 1264 56.06 19.53 -7.08
N LYS A 1265 55.78 20.68 -6.44
CA LYS A 1265 56.47 21.97 -6.64
C LYS A 1265 55.96 23.03 -5.68
#